data_AF-A0A1V9YXU6-F1
#
_entry.id   AF-A0A1V9YXU6-F1
#
_cell.length_a   1.000
_cell.length_b   1.000
_cell.length_c   1.000
_cell.angle_alpha   90.00
_cell.angle_beta   90.00
_cell.angle_gamma   90.00
#
_symmetry.space_group_name_H-M   'P 1'
#
loop_
_entity.id
_entity.type
_entity.pdbx_description
1 polymer ?
#
loop_
_entity_poly.entity_id
_entity_poly.type
_entity_poly.pdbx_seq_one_letter_code
_entity_poly.pdbx_strand_id
1 'polypeptide(L)'
;MYTIQPSEQQFVLVRDHDTKTLYLGDLARPSTKRKWLIAAGVGFLVVGGAVGATVALLQKKSPSPTGGSTDAVEIPSASSANDTTLPAVDGSDLLEKPSATTEVPLNPSSDPETAKAAFSMLAIGDWGSTTGKESGTNNNPGSCCVLYSDKVNPGEERFKVDFWSQKHVAMLLAKSAEELKPVRILGHGDNMYWNGVGSKDVTYRFTETFENVYNQPALKGIKWLNVAGNHDIGGSSFICGDKDNSFRECKDTAELLATLDERFDLQKKYESPDGKRWVMRDHYYVESFEKDGVSVDIFNIDTNHADSHGARQVCCQCFGYSGKLGLPSKTCDSVLAGDVRCAGGNAAMYKACMDKIEGWAQDSYTQAARDLKASTATFKIINTHYSPHYHMGEPKMKAWYKLCKDHGVNAWFNGHTHAFNHDIANWGTHFFENGGGGGIYTKSANGATTDYVKNQWMAGGFPYGFMELSFSADWLKVQFATFDQAWRFGGNNLDATVQGGLRRGHCWFLPNAKAAALGAKGVDMTMSPDDYLQEPTAVLDSSKPQTGNRKKKILLAVGGVVVVAVVATVIAVVVTKKGSSSTGSTTDGTADKSTSVPSSTSGGNDTIDTSLLPPKNETVDYTKFNPTSDPESMTPALTMLAIGDWGGTPDKVSGSDLNPGSCCVVYGTKTNPSEARYKVDFWAQNYVAAIMAQSAAQLKPVRILGHGDNFYWDGLGGTDKASRFANTFEAVYSDPALKNVKWVNVLGNHDIGGAAYLCGAETAEFKKCANADELLKNLRLRVKYQTEYTSPNSGRWLLKDHYYVESATAGDVTVDIFNIDTNYADNHGGMQVCCQCFGYGNDIPGFAHSKCEDAQPGRPECAGGDVGMYNACINEINSWGKDSIKQAARDIEASKADFKIINTHYSPHHHMSPDKQKELFKLTKEHNVQLFMNGHTHAFSHDTSSWGTHFIENGGGGGIYTKSGNALSNDYVKNVWVAGGNPYGFFELSFSKDWLKAQWVTFDKSWDFKGNNLEGTKKGGMARGHCWYIPSQSYTSKGAPGIECKSSINTPIGAPLG
;
A
#
# COMPACT_ATOMS: atom_id res chain seq x y z
N MET A 1 37.40 18.51 -46.25
CA MET A 1 36.56 18.92 -47.40
C MET A 1 35.64 17.76 -47.77
N TYR A 2 34.59 18.02 -48.56
CA TYR A 2 33.56 17.03 -48.93
C TYR A 2 34.06 15.90 -49.83
N THR A 3 33.44 14.73 -49.72
CA THR A 3 33.19 13.81 -50.85
C THR A 3 31.90 13.02 -50.55
N ILE A 4 31.14 12.63 -51.58
CA ILE A 4 29.72 12.20 -51.47
C ILE A 4 29.45 10.98 -52.36
N GLN A 5 29.04 9.84 -51.73
CA GLN A 5 28.22 8.73 -52.28
C GLN A 5 28.69 8.00 -53.58
N PRO A 6 27.98 6.98 -54.13
CA PRO A 6 26.90 6.11 -53.59
C PRO A 6 27.08 4.57 -53.80
N SER A 7 26.22 3.78 -53.13
CA SER A 7 25.50 2.55 -53.59
C SER A 7 26.20 1.22 -53.99
N GLU A 8 25.37 0.16 -53.94
CA GLU A 8 25.52 -1.22 -54.47
C GLU A 8 26.56 -2.15 -53.79
N GLN A 9 26.51 -3.48 -53.98
CA GLN A 9 25.51 -4.50 -53.63
C GLN A 9 26.13 -5.91 -53.91
N GLN A 10 25.97 -6.85 -52.97
CA GLN A 10 25.82 -8.31 -53.16
C GLN A 10 26.98 -9.27 -53.59
N PHE A 11 27.08 -10.36 -52.79
CA PHE A 11 27.61 -11.73 -53.06
C PHE A 11 29.11 -11.87 -53.46
N VAL A 12 29.81 -13.02 -53.35
CA VAL A 12 29.54 -14.48 -53.37
C VAL A 12 30.46 -15.16 -52.30
N LEU A 13 29.98 -16.05 -51.40
CA LEU A 13 29.95 -17.55 -51.48
C LEU A 13 31.37 -18.20 -51.64
N VAL A 14 31.79 -19.34 -51.05
CA VAL A 14 31.20 -20.55 -50.41
C VAL A 14 32.14 -20.99 -49.23
N ARG A 15 31.90 -21.94 -48.30
CA ARG A 15 31.90 -23.44 -48.43
C ARG A 15 32.04 -24.05 -46.98
N ASP A 16 31.59 -25.25 -46.58
CA ASP A 16 30.88 -26.36 -47.26
C ASP A 16 30.03 -27.26 -46.31
N HIS A 17 29.12 -28.07 -46.92
CA HIS A 17 28.59 -29.42 -46.57
C HIS A 17 28.22 -29.85 -45.11
N ASP A 18 27.22 -30.74 -44.87
CA ASP A 18 26.12 -31.31 -45.68
C ASP A 18 25.00 -31.81 -44.73
N THR A 19 23.69 -31.57 -44.95
CA THR A 19 22.66 -32.33 -45.73
C THR A 19 22.38 -33.80 -45.27
N LYS A 20 21.18 -34.42 -45.45
CA LYS A 20 20.04 -34.16 -46.38
C LYS A 20 18.68 -34.74 -45.87
N THR A 21 17.60 -34.37 -46.55
CA THR A 21 16.17 -34.67 -46.28
C THR A 21 15.68 -36.02 -46.83
N LEU A 22 14.58 -36.62 -46.30
CA LEU A 22 13.35 -36.96 -47.06
C LEU A 22 12.18 -37.61 -46.23
N TYR A 23 10.97 -37.10 -46.46
CA TYR A 23 9.56 -37.61 -46.35
C TYR A 23 9.11 -38.91 -45.64
N LEU A 24 7.89 -38.80 -45.06
CA LEU A 24 6.77 -39.79 -44.89
C LEU A 24 6.91 -40.98 -43.92
N GLY A 25 5.85 -41.24 -43.13
CA GLY A 25 5.70 -42.45 -42.31
C GLY A 25 4.52 -42.40 -41.32
N ASP A 26 3.62 -43.38 -41.40
CA ASP A 26 2.29 -43.41 -40.74
C ASP A 26 2.24 -44.21 -39.40
N LEU A 27 1.10 -44.06 -38.70
CA LEU A 27 0.46 -45.04 -37.78
C LEU A 27 1.14 -45.62 -36.49
N ALA A 28 0.43 -45.37 -35.37
CA ALA A 28 -0.01 -46.33 -34.32
C ALA A 28 0.97 -47.03 -33.32
N ARG A 29 0.49 -47.17 -32.06
CA ARG A 29 1.04 -48.02 -30.98
C ARG A 29 0.63 -49.50 -31.17
N PRO A 30 1.23 -50.49 -30.46
CA PRO A 30 0.54 -50.98 -29.24
C PRO A 30 1.40 -51.63 -28.11
N SER A 31 1.06 -51.33 -26.85
CA SER A 31 1.15 -52.18 -25.62
C SER A 31 2.52 -52.77 -25.17
N THR A 32 2.86 -52.76 -23.87
CA THR A 32 2.43 -53.72 -22.81
C THR A 32 3.10 -53.29 -21.47
N LYS A 33 2.75 -53.71 -20.24
CA LYS A 33 1.68 -54.55 -19.65
C LYS A 33 1.47 -54.18 -18.15
N ARG A 34 0.24 -54.39 -17.68
CA ARG A 34 -0.28 -54.77 -16.33
C ARG A 34 0.71 -55.19 -15.20
N LYS A 35 0.39 -55.14 -13.88
CA LYS A 35 -0.62 -54.44 -13.01
C LYS A 35 -0.53 -54.97 -11.54
N TRP A 36 -1.06 -54.23 -10.53
CA TRP A 36 -1.66 -54.74 -9.25
C TRP A 36 -0.75 -55.41 -8.16
N LEU A 37 -1.09 -55.64 -6.85
CA LEU A 37 -2.11 -55.16 -5.85
C LEU A 37 -1.81 -55.67 -4.39
N ILE A 38 -2.72 -55.39 -3.43
CA ILE A 38 -3.02 -56.08 -2.12
C ILE A 38 -2.14 -55.63 -0.93
N ALA A 39 -2.58 -55.40 0.34
CA ALA A 39 -3.86 -55.29 1.13
C ALA A 39 -3.61 -54.28 2.31
N ALA A 40 -4.53 -53.67 3.09
CA ALA A 40 -5.91 -53.90 3.58
C ALA A 40 -6.05 -54.56 4.99
N GLY A 41 -6.91 -53.99 5.87
CA GLY A 41 -7.23 -54.42 7.27
C GLY A 41 -6.73 -53.40 8.34
N VAL A 42 -7.48 -52.78 9.28
CA VAL A 42 -8.76 -53.00 10.04
C VAL A 42 -8.58 -53.76 11.39
N GLY A 43 -9.00 -53.16 12.53
CA GLY A 43 -9.08 -53.86 13.84
C GLY A 43 -9.44 -53.02 15.09
N PHE A 44 -10.56 -53.34 15.75
CA PHE A 44 -11.29 -52.64 16.82
C PHE A 44 -10.73 -52.68 18.28
N LEU A 45 -10.89 -51.56 19.03
CA LEU A 45 -11.74 -51.36 20.25
C LEU A 45 -11.65 -52.33 21.48
N VAL A 46 -11.61 -51.79 22.74
CA VAL A 46 -12.40 -52.17 23.99
C VAL A 46 -11.70 -51.88 25.37
N VAL A 47 -12.29 -50.94 26.12
CA VAL A 47 -12.57 -50.82 27.60
C VAL A 47 -11.56 -51.25 28.72
N GLY A 48 -11.37 -50.33 29.71
CA GLY A 48 -11.12 -50.61 31.15
C GLY A 48 -9.76 -50.16 31.74
N GLY A 49 -9.62 -49.71 33.00
CA GLY A 49 -10.63 -49.32 34.01
C GLY A 49 -10.10 -49.13 35.47
N ALA A 50 -10.19 -47.90 36.01
CA ALA A 50 -10.26 -47.49 37.44
C ALA A 50 -9.10 -47.75 38.46
N VAL A 51 -9.03 -46.84 39.47
CA VAL A 51 -8.29 -46.88 40.78
C VAL A 51 -6.73 -46.87 40.71
N GLY A 52 -5.98 -46.12 41.54
CA GLY A 52 -6.35 -45.01 42.44
C GLY A 52 -5.31 -44.67 43.54
N ALA A 53 -5.44 -43.45 44.11
CA ALA A 53 -5.15 -43.02 45.49
C ALA A 53 -3.71 -43.01 46.11
N THR A 54 -3.59 -42.13 47.12
CA THR A 54 -2.53 -41.98 48.17
C THR A 54 -1.10 -41.57 47.73
N VAL A 55 -0.54 -40.39 48.11
CA VAL A 55 -0.13 -39.86 49.46
C VAL A 55 1.27 -40.43 49.84
N ALA A 56 2.28 -39.67 50.33
CA ALA A 56 2.25 -38.91 51.60
C ALA A 56 3.50 -38.01 51.94
N LEU A 57 3.32 -37.07 52.90
CA LEU A 57 4.29 -36.56 53.95
C LEU A 57 5.50 -35.69 53.49
N LEU A 58 6.13 -34.72 54.22
CA LEU A 58 6.02 -33.90 55.48
C LEU A 58 7.09 -32.76 55.38
N GLN A 59 7.25 -31.64 56.12
CA GLN A 59 6.61 -30.80 57.18
C GLN A 59 7.11 -29.33 56.92
N LYS A 60 6.56 -28.19 57.39
CA LYS A 60 5.63 -27.74 58.46
C LYS A 60 6.27 -27.15 59.76
N LYS A 61 6.23 -25.80 59.87
CA LYS A 61 6.06 -24.88 61.04
C LYS A 61 6.02 -23.44 60.46
N SER A 62 5.11 -22.49 60.71
CA SER A 62 4.30 -22.03 61.88
C SER A 62 5.08 -21.16 62.89
N PRO A 63 4.54 -20.05 63.47
CA PRO A 63 3.14 -19.56 63.53
C PRO A 63 2.90 -18.03 63.24
N SER A 64 1.72 -17.49 63.62
CA SER A 64 1.26 -16.06 63.59
C SER A 64 0.93 -15.57 65.05
N PRO A 65 0.22 -14.44 65.41
CA PRO A 65 -0.57 -13.44 64.64
C PRO A 65 -0.57 -11.94 65.14
N THR A 66 -1.54 -11.13 64.66
CA THR A 66 -2.18 -9.88 65.21
C THR A 66 -1.73 -8.44 64.84
N GLY A 67 -2.69 -7.66 64.32
CA GLY A 67 -3.08 -6.32 64.83
C GLY A 67 -2.54 -5.04 64.19
N GLY A 68 -3.40 -4.04 63.91
CA GLY A 68 -3.01 -2.64 63.63
C GLY A 68 -3.64 -1.98 62.39
N SER A 69 -3.54 -0.65 62.27
CA SER A 69 -4.06 0.14 61.14
C SER A 69 -3.25 1.45 60.90
N THR A 70 -3.62 2.18 59.84
CA THR A 70 -3.19 3.52 59.37
C THR A 70 -1.82 3.70 58.67
N ASP A 71 -1.93 4.37 57.50
CA ASP A 71 -1.02 5.32 56.83
C ASP A 71 0.31 4.90 56.16
N ALA A 72 0.18 4.46 54.90
CA ALA A 72 0.84 5.00 53.68
C ALA A 72 2.33 4.70 53.29
N VAL A 73 2.51 4.62 51.96
CA VAL A 73 3.74 4.68 51.12
C VAL A 73 4.55 3.38 50.86
N GLU A 74 4.58 3.00 49.56
CA GLU A 74 5.55 2.20 48.75
C GLU A 74 6.00 0.75 49.12
N ILE A 75 5.44 -0.24 48.39
CA ILE A 75 6.04 -0.98 47.23
C ILE A 75 7.52 -1.45 47.33
N PRO A 76 7.94 -2.66 46.84
CA PRO A 76 7.23 -3.87 46.37
C PRO A 76 7.71 -5.22 46.98
N SER A 77 7.01 -6.33 46.71
CA SER A 77 7.61 -7.62 46.27
C SER A 77 6.54 -8.67 45.91
N ALA A 78 6.94 -9.74 45.23
CA ALA A 78 6.09 -10.49 44.29
C ALA A 78 5.51 -11.84 44.77
N SER A 79 4.54 -12.29 43.97
CA SER A 79 4.22 -13.70 43.64
C SER A 79 3.18 -14.49 44.47
N SER A 80 2.15 -14.93 43.74
CA SER A 80 1.47 -16.23 43.90
C SER A 80 1.27 -16.79 42.49
N ALA A 81 1.59 -18.07 42.26
CA ALA A 81 1.78 -18.60 40.90
C ALA A 81 0.50 -19.09 40.22
N ASN A 82 0.49 -18.97 38.89
CA ASN A 82 -0.33 -19.71 37.92
C ASN A 82 -1.83 -19.87 38.24
N ASP A 83 -2.57 -18.76 38.18
CA ASP A 83 -3.70 -18.76 37.26
C ASP A 83 -3.14 -18.38 35.87
N THR A 84 -3.43 -19.17 34.84
CA THR A 84 -2.88 -18.99 33.48
C THR A 84 -3.97 -18.55 32.51
N THR A 85 -4.89 -17.71 32.98
CA THR A 85 -5.99 -17.16 32.19
C THR A 85 -6.15 -15.67 32.44
N LEU A 86 -6.29 -14.90 31.35
CA LEU A 86 -6.59 -13.47 31.44
C LEU A 86 -7.88 -13.25 32.24
N PRO A 87 -7.99 -12.14 33.01
CA PRO A 87 -9.15 -11.90 33.86
C PRO A 87 -10.44 -11.88 33.05
N ALA A 88 -11.46 -12.60 33.52
CA ALA A 88 -12.78 -12.63 32.90
C ALA A 88 -13.46 -11.25 32.99
N VAL A 89 -14.17 -10.87 31.92
CA VAL A 89 -14.78 -9.54 31.76
C VAL A 89 -16.22 -9.69 31.24
N ASP A 90 -17.17 -9.03 31.91
CA ASP A 90 -18.55 -8.93 31.42
C ASP A 90 -18.61 -7.97 30.22
N GLY A 91 -19.51 -8.21 29.26
CA GLY A 91 -19.72 -7.27 28.15
C GLY A 91 -20.32 -5.93 28.62
N SER A 92 -21.17 -5.96 29.65
CA SER A 92 -21.81 -4.77 30.19
C SER A 92 -20.80 -3.75 30.74
N ASP A 93 -19.79 -4.19 31.51
CA ASP A 93 -18.64 -3.38 31.96
C ASP A 93 -18.02 -2.51 30.85
N LEU A 94 -17.97 -3.02 29.62
CA LEU A 94 -17.35 -2.34 28.48
C LEU A 94 -18.31 -1.35 27.81
N LEU A 95 -19.61 -1.64 27.80
CA LEU A 95 -20.68 -0.79 27.25
C LEU A 95 -21.10 0.35 28.19
N GLU A 96 -20.86 0.24 29.50
CA GLU A 96 -21.14 1.33 30.44
C GLU A 96 -20.35 2.61 30.09
N LYS A 97 -21.04 3.75 30.07
CA LYS A 97 -20.41 5.05 29.85
C LYS A 97 -19.64 5.49 31.10
N PRO A 98 -18.47 6.15 30.97
CA PRO A 98 -17.78 6.75 32.11
C PRO A 98 -18.72 7.66 32.93
N SER A 99 -18.67 7.54 34.25
CA SER A 99 -19.51 8.33 35.16
C SER A 99 -19.03 9.78 35.23
N ALA A 100 -19.52 10.62 34.33
CA ALA A 100 -19.17 12.03 34.25
C ALA A 100 -19.71 12.84 35.44
N THR A 101 -18.87 13.09 36.43
CA THR A 101 -19.16 14.06 37.50
C THR A 101 -18.72 15.47 37.11
N THR A 102 -19.69 16.39 36.98
CA THR A 102 -19.55 17.85 36.78
C THR A 102 -19.00 18.34 35.43
N GLU A 103 -19.18 19.64 35.17
CA GLU A 103 -19.24 20.30 33.86
C GLU A 103 -17.86 20.51 33.21
N VAL A 104 -17.32 19.46 32.57
CA VAL A 104 -16.10 19.54 31.75
C VAL A 104 -16.43 19.17 30.29
N PRO A 105 -15.95 19.92 29.27
CA PRO A 105 -16.09 19.52 27.87
C PRO A 105 -15.46 18.15 27.59
N LEU A 106 -16.08 17.36 26.71
CA LEU A 106 -15.64 15.99 26.43
C LEU A 106 -14.26 15.92 25.74
N ASN A 107 -13.75 17.01 25.19
CA ASN A 107 -12.44 17.09 24.54
C ASN A 107 -11.67 18.32 25.07
N PRO A 108 -10.32 18.34 24.98
CA PRO A 108 -9.51 19.53 25.26
C PRO A 108 -10.00 20.77 24.49
N SER A 109 -9.86 21.94 25.11
CA SER A 109 -10.33 23.23 24.55
C SER A 109 -9.29 23.94 23.67
N SER A 110 -8.09 23.40 23.54
CA SER A 110 -7.06 23.87 22.62
C SER A 110 -7.38 23.41 21.20
N ASP A 111 -7.19 24.29 20.21
CA ASP A 111 -7.31 23.92 18.80
C ASP A 111 -6.28 22.82 18.48
N PRO A 112 -6.70 21.64 18.02
CA PRO A 112 -5.77 20.58 17.65
C PRO A 112 -4.85 21.01 16.51
N GLU A 113 -5.35 21.72 15.49
CA GLU A 113 -4.57 21.96 14.27
C GLU A 113 -3.33 22.80 14.50
N THR A 114 -3.48 23.86 15.30
CA THR A 114 -2.38 24.76 15.68
C THR A 114 -1.62 24.30 16.93
N ALA A 115 -1.90 23.10 17.46
CA ALA A 115 -1.17 22.55 18.60
C ALA A 115 0.29 22.22 18.24
N LYS A 116 1.20 23.15 18.54
CA LYS A 116 2.64 22.88 18.49
C LYS A 116 2.99 21.75 19.48
N ALA A 117 3.84 20.85 19.04
CA ALA A 117 4.25 19.68 19.80
C ALA A 117 5.74 19.69 20.15
N ALA A 118 6.12 18.74 21.01
CA ALA A 118 7.41 18.70 21.67
C ALA A 118 8.38 17.72 21.01
N PHE A 119 7.91 16.55 20.57
CA PHE A 119 8.75 15.51 19.98
C PHE A 119 7.94 14.58 19.08
N SER A 120 8.66 13.78 18.27
CA SER A 120 8.12 12.75 17.40
C SER A 120 8.67 11.37 17.72
N MET A 121 8.01 10.34 17.23
CA MET A 121 8.39 8.94 17.18
C MET A 121 7.90 8.37 15.83
N LEU A 122 8.13 7.09 15.55
CA LEU A 122 7.58 6.38 14.40
C LEU A 122 7.17 4.95 14.88
N ALA A 123 6.32 4.18 14.20
CA ALA A 123 5.95 2.81 14.61
C ALA A 123 5.55 1.93 13.42
N ILE A 124 5.94 0.66 13.39
CA ILE A 124 6.09 -0.15 12.17
C ILE A 124 5.88 -1.64 12.51
N GLY A 125 4.99 -2.35 11.84
CA GLY A 125 4.64 -3.74 12.18
C GLY A 125 4.81 -4.70 11.02
N ASP A 126 5.08 -5.99 11.29
CA ASP A 126 5.27 -6.99 10.24
C ASP A 126 6.33 -6.52 9.27
N TRP A 127 7.59 -6.51 9.72
CA TRP A 127 8.62 -5.73 9.06
C TRP A 127 9.88 -6.50 8.61
N GLY A 128 10.23 -7.74 9.01
CA GLY A 128 11.47 -8.40 8.53
C GLY A 128 11.57 -9.95 8.48
N SER A 129 12.65 -10.56 7.93
CA SER A 129 12.66 -11.90 7.25
C SER A 129 13.92 -12.85 7.42
N THR A 130 14.32 -13.73 6.44
CA THR A 130 15.06 -15.07 6.52
C THR A 130 16.62 -15.36 6.24
N THR A 131 17.31 -15.53 5.07
CA THR A 131 18.66 -14.91 4.67
C THR A 131 19.29 -15.19 3.25
N GLY A 132 19.57 -14.19 2.36
CA GLY A 132 20.23 -14.42 1.03
C GLY A 132 20.05 -13.57 -0.28
N LYS A 133 18.89 -13.01 -0.68
CA LYS A 133 18.49 -12.84 -2.11
C LYS A 133 19.39 -11.88 -2.99
N GLU A 134 19.30 -11.99 -4.33
CA GLU A 134 20.44 -11.83 -5.29
C GLU A 134 20.18 -10.90 -6.56
N SER A 135 21.16 -10.34 -7.34
CA SER A 135 20.95 -9.09 -8.17
C SER A 135 19.93 -8.91 -9.31
N GLY A 136 18.69 -8.79 -8.93
CA GLY A 136 17.61 -8.87 -9.87
C GLY A 136 17.17 -10.31 -10.03
N THR A 137 17.31 -11.10 -8.97
CA THR A 137 17.09 -12.53 -9.07
C THR A 137 15.68 -12.88 -9.34
N ASN A 138 15.57 -14.01 -10.03
CA ASN A 138 14.59 -14.97 -9.61
C ASN A 138 15.17 -16.39 -9.39
N ASN A 139 16.24 -16.52 -8.59
CA ASN A 139 16.80 -17.84 -8.19
C ASN A 139 16.33 -18.32 -6.83
N ASN A 140 16.61 -17.56 -5.78
CA ASN A 140 16.37 -18.03 -4.43
C ASN A 140 14.84 -18.05 -4.03
N PRO A 141 14.19 -19.17 -3.53
CA PRO A 141 12.73 -19.46 -3.07
C PRO A 141 12.18 -19.37 -1.54
N GLY A 142 11.61 -18.26 -0.93
CA GLY A 142 11.80 -17.84 0.54
C GLY A 142 11.04 -16.66 1.27
N SER A 143 10.72 -16.60 2.62
CA SER A 143 9.61 -15.97 3.58
C SER A 143 8.40 -14.72 3.53
N CYS A 144 7.86 -13.14 1.98
CA CYS A 144 7.15 -11.94 1.45
C CYS A 144 6.16 -12.06 0.28
N CYS A 145 6.35 -14.07 0.15
CA CYS A 145 5.07 -12.58 -2.03
C CYS A 145 7.06 -13.13 -2.57
N VAL A 146 3.96 -14.67 -0.54
CA VAL A 146 3.77 -17.08 -2.15
C VAL A 146 2.64 -16.95 -0.36
N LEU A 147 2.44 -14.06 -3.25
CA LEU A 147 -0.27 -15.01 -3.42
C LEU A 147 -0.05 -13.16 -4.48
N TYR A 148 0.73 -15.72 -7.17
CA TYR A 148 2.86 -16.01 -7.56
C TYR A 148 3.73 -15.38 -5.74
N SER A 149 1.60 -17.61 -4.64
CA SER A 149 3.09 -20.00 -4.71
C SER A 149 1.25 -19.82 -3.57
N ASP A 150 1.23 -19.05 -7.14
CA ASP A 150 1.61 -21.60 -8.30
C ASP A 150 -0.53 -21.35 -8.24
N LYS A 151 2.51 -21.08 -9.98
CA LYS A 151 3.70 -20.12 -11.44
C LYS A 151 2.18 -20.06 -12.85
N VAL A 152 4.61 -18.84 -12.64
CA VAL A 152 4.44 -16.13 -11.58
C VAL A 152 5.97 -17.46 -10.68
N ASN A 153 4.06 -15.36 -13.60
CA ASN A 153 5.92 -15.45 -15.96
C ASN A 153 3.77 -14.96 -16.18
N PRO A 154 6.91 -11.78 -14.72
CA PRO A 154 6.55 -12.12 -13.76
C PRO A 154 8.38 -11.78 -14.36
N GLY A 155 5.76 -10.96 -16.86
CA GLY A 155 3.40 -10.73 -15.43
C GLY A 155 3.50 -7.94 -16.93
N GLU A 156 3.50 -8.95 -13.98
CA GLU A 156 1.87 -6.90 -15.45
C GLU A 156 0.98 -8.05 -13.86
N GLU A 157 1.09 -5.04 -14.14
CA GLU A 157 3.01 -3.71 -12.67
C GLU A 157 0.90 -3.20 -12.37
N ARG A 158 0.67 -5.95 -11.59
CA ARG A 158 1.18 -6.39 -8.87
C ARG A 158 0.54 -7.97 -10.27
N PHE A 159 3.48 -7.54 -11.55
CA PHE A 159 5.32 -8.39 -9.47
C PHE A 159 5.80 -8.71 -11.44
N LYS A 160 4.57 -5.34 -9.62
CA LYS A 160 7.41 -4.38 -9.64
C LYS A 160 5.89 -3.03 -10.19
N VAL A 161 5.45 -5.38 -7.40
CA VAL A 161 6.07 -3.11 -5.66
C VAL A 161 4.14 -3.54 -6.13
N ASP A 162 5.49 -6.58 -4.20
CA ASP A 162 6.91 -5.54 -1.86
C ASP A 162 5.54 -7.09 -1.43
N PHE A 163 8.39 -7.31 -4.19
CA PHE A 163 10.46 -8.10 -4.07
C PHE A 163 10.22 -9.61 -2.74
N TRP A 164 11.67 -5.73 -1.33
CA TRP A 164 9.07 -5.34 -2.69
C TRP A 164 10.44 -3.69 -2.46
N SER A 165 9.11 -6.97 0.03
CA SER A 165 9.05 -4.81 1.89
C SER A 165 7.73 -6.10 2.55
N GLN A 166 12.23 -6.20 2.22
CA GLN A 166 12.03 -4.03 3.60
C GLN A 166 12.21 -4.93 5.36
N LYS A 167 14.99 -4.46 1.81
CA LYS A 167 15.67 -1.82 2.92
C LYS A 167 17.13 -2.20 1.58
N HIS A 168 13.59 -0.21 -0.24
CA HIS A 168 12.58 1.22 0.87
C HIS A 168 10.87 -0.15 1.06
N VAL A 169 11.03 -0.52 3.75
CA VAL A 169 10.07 1.92 4.73
C VAL A 169 9.82 0.26 5.95
N ALA A 170 13.27 0.43 5.78
CA ALA A 170 13.50 2.42 7.78
C ALA A 170 15.29 1.62 7.03
N MET A 171 14.49 2.72 4.29
CA MET A 171 15.89 5.16 5.03
C MET A 171 16.01 4.39 3.02
N LEU A 172 12.62 4.16 4.15
CA LEU A 172 11.38 6.67 3.76
C LEU A 172 10.23 4.98 4.53
N LEU A 173 11.82 4.76 6.66
CA LEU A 173 11.07 6.67 8.65
C LEU A 173 11.90 4.72 8.99
N ALA A 174 14.14 6.28 7.07
CA ALA A 174 15.55 8.17 8.67
C ALA A 174 16.23 7.59 6.73
N LYS A 175 13.57 8.69 5.63
CA LYS A 175 14.18 11.54 5.88
C LYS A 175 13.26 10.82 4.16
N SER A 176 11.34 9.62 6.95
CA SER A 176 9.84 11.94 7.97
C SER A 176 9.72 10.13 9.18
N ALA A 177 12.68 10.04 9.17
CA ALA A 177 12.86 11.70 11.45
C ALA A 177 14.31 10.16 11.10
N GLU A 178 14.12 12.23 8.28
CA GLU A 178 15.84 14.42 9.04
C GLU A 178 15.29 14.12 7.00
N GLU A 179 12.29 14.28 8.73
CA GLU A 179 12.18 17.25 9.17
C GLU A 179 10.37 16.26 8.65
N LEU A 180 10.66 14.34 10.48
CA LEU A 180 9.63 15.75 12.73
C LEU A 180 9.14 13.67 12.36
N LYS A 181 12.62 14.29 12.23
CA LYS A 181 14.34 13.53 13.59
C LYS A 181 14.18 15.46 14.49
N PRO A 182 11.86 11.20 16.00
CA PRO A 182 11.16 11.84 16.54
C PRO A 182 11.10 10.15 15.19
N VAL A 183 11.45 10.86 18.41
CA VAL A 183 14.24 10.35 19.13
C VAL A 183 12.79 10.85 20.60
N ARG A 184 11.54 8.37 18.40
CA ARG A 184 13.02 5.92 18.92
C ARG A 184 11.20 5.88 20.11
N ILE A 185 12.19 4.14 17.88
CA ILE A 185 9.89 4.46 16.06
C ILE A 185 11.51 3.33 15.26
N LEU A 186 8.30 2.81 16.44
CA LEU A 186 8.84 0.78 18.59
C LEU A 186 6.85 1.59 18.38
N GLY A 187 8.97 -1.32 17.90
CA GLY A 187 8.12 -2.03 15.13
C GLY A 187 7.32 -3.77 17.77
N HIS A 188 6.14 -3.02 14.97
CA HIS A 188 4.81 -4.23 17.30
C HIS A 188 3.71 -3.76 15.55
N GLY A 189 7.14 -5.66 16.37
CA GLY A 189 6.02 -8.33 16.40
C GLY A 189 6.54 -7.29 13.48
N ASP A 190 7.11 -9.96 15.02
CA ASP A 190 7.80 -10.96 13.22
C ASP A 190 6.10 -10.46 12.12
N ASN A 191 9.39 -9.69 13.97
CA ASN A 191 10.78 -7.75 12.33
C ASN A 191 11.57 -8.64 14.16
N MET A 192 10.58 -11.21 12.56
CA MET A 192 12.82 -11.77 10.68
C MET A 192 13.03 -12.56 12.67
N TYR A 193 10.23 -12.13 9.72
CA TYR A 193 9.15 -14.68 9.71
C TYR A 193 9.12 -13.54 7.88
N TRP A 194 11.53 -16.94 8.18
CA TRP A 194 8.66 -16.39 8.37
C TRP A 194 9.46 -18.16 7.37
N ASN A 195 11.13 -17.59 10.35
CA ASN A 195 9.37 -18.70 12.37
C ASN A 195 10.49 -20.37 11.56
N GLY A 196 10.98 -16.44 12.38
CA GLY A 196 12.49 -15.32 13.63
C GLY A 196 14.35 -17.28 12.21
N VAL A 197 14.69 -15.84 14.97
CA VAL A 197 16.67 -16.53 12.87
C VAL A 197 17.22 -15.21 14.45
N GLY A 198 18.38 -17.95 13.13
CA GLY A 198 18.12 -20.04 15.24
C GLY A 198 20.64 -18.05 14.83
N SER A 199 20.09 -20.74 16.33
CA SER A 199 21.73 -18.56 17.19
C SER A 199 21.94 -20.50 18.04
N LYS A 200 22.14 -20.55 14.43
CA LYS A 200 25.03 -19.82 14.23
C LYS A 200 24.26 -21.40 13.01
N ASP A 201 22.00 -18.58 13.17
CA ASP A 201 23.47 -17.05 11.08
C ASP A 201 21.60 -17.74 10.45
N VAL A 202 21.52 -16.69 13.93
CA VAL A 202 20.25 -14.40 13.82
C VAL A 202 21.26 -14.76 15.66
N THR A 203 23.85 -14.18 13.99
CA THR A 203 23.86 -11.31 13.85
C THR A 203 25.67 -12.41 13.51
N TYR A 204 23.87 -13.78 11.30
CA TYR A 204 24.34 -11.91 9.09
C TYR A 204 24.06 -14.03 8.79
N ARG A 205 21.57 -13.58 10.59
CA ARG A 205 19.41 -12.46 9.10
C ARG A 205 19.08 -13.10 11.14
N PHE A 206 20.40 -11.07 12.30
CA PHE A 206 19.10 -8.65 11.76
C PHE A 206 20.54 -8.78 13.32
N THR A 207 22.43 -9.48 10.71
CA THR A 207 23.13 -6.85 9.85
C THR A 207 24.22 -8.50 9.08
N GLU A 208 21.64 -9.54 7.89
CA GLU A 208 21.10 -7.60 5.74
C GLU A 208 20.71 -9.67 5.43
N THR A 209 19.37 -8.59 8.52
CA THR A 209 16.68 -8.05 7.40
C THR A 209 16.79 -9.07 9.28
N PHE A 210 19.05 -6.42 9.34
CA PHE A 210 17.10 -4.29 9.98
C PHE A 210 17.80 -5.25 11.73
N GLU A 211 20.59 -5.22 9.93
CA GLU A 211 21.30 -2.39 10.40
C GLU A 211 22.78 -3.89 10.62
N ASN A 212 22.01 -4.61 7.62
CA ASN A 212 23.50 -2.64 6.16
C ASN A 212 22.79 -4.44 5.21
N VAL A 213 20.90 -1.78 7.26
CA VAL A 213 18.99 -2.07 5.04
C VAL A 213 18.78 -3.30 6.80
N TYR A 214 18.42 -1.45 8.54
CA TYR A 214 17.39 1.18 7.87
C TYR A 214 17.13 0.42 9.88
N ASN A 215 19.89 0.98 6.93
CA ASN A 215 21.89 1.94 8.74
C ASN A 215 22.36 1.31 6.75
N GLN A 216 19.64 3.92 7.65
CA GLN A 216 21.11 5.64 5.89
C GLN A 216 19.09 6.08 6.48
N PRO A 217 22.11 9.01 7.88
CA PRO A 217 23.04 8.73 8.38
C PRO A 217 22.41 10.08 6.83
N ALA A 218 19.57 9.42 7.64
CA ALA A 218 19.27 10.82 10.19
C ALA A 218 17.84 10.93 8.64
N LEU A 219 19.04 7.52 9.47
CA LEU A 219 17.17 7.11 11.77
C LEU A 219 17.59 5.46 10.45
N LYS A 220 20.49 7.48 11.17
CA LYS A 220 21.46 5.30 12.55
C LYS A 220 22.81 6.92 12.24
N GLY A 221 21.63 4.65 14.51
CA GLY A 221 21.81 6.24 16.86
C GLY A 221 19.53 5.77 18.14
N ILE A 222 18.91 5.93 15.06
CA ILE A 222 17.32 6.79 17.35
C ILE A 222 16.38 6.71 15.43
N LYS A 223 16.60 5.49 18.84
CA LYS A 223 16.92 2.66 18.70
C LYS A 223 16.12 3.57 20.47
N TRP A 224 15.70 1.05 18.39
CA TRP A 224 12.89 1.20 17.46
C TRP A 224 14.24 -0.39 16.95
N LEU A 225 11.35 0.62 18.86
CA LEU A 225 11.98 -1.03 21.27
C LEU A 225 10.39 0.43 21.31
N ASN A 226 11.95 -3.07 20.22
CA ASN A 226 9.60 -3.73 18.55
C ASN A 226 11.38 -4.88 18.40
N VAL A 227 8.17 -5.33 18.93
CA VAL A 227 8.46 -7.06 21.35
C VAL A 227 6.48 -6.73 20.66
N ALA A 228 7.21 -9.32 20.66
CA ALA A 228 8.52 -10.27 18.15
C ALA A 228 8.27 -11.67 19.74
N GLY A 229 7.26 -11.01 16.56
CA GLY A 229 4.33 -11.33 16.97
C GLY A 229 6.25 -13.71 16.74
N ASN A 230 3.63 -13.13 15.10
CA ASN A 230 4.40 -15.47 16.63
C ASN A 230 2.77 -15.56 15.27
N HIS A 231 5.54 -14.14 13.67
CA HIS A 231 6.81 -16.66 12.87
C HIS A 231 6.66 -15.09 11.48
N ASP A 232 7.66 -13.69 14.52
CA ASP A 232 10.50 -14.08 14.57
C ASP A 232 9.51 -12.98 16.13
N ILE A 233 7.93 -15.76 16.24
CA ILE A 233 9.91 -17.48 17.67
C ILE A 233 8.08 -17.08 18.65
N GLY A 234 8.27 -17.77 14.84
CA GLY A 234 7.69 -20.67 15.24
C GLY A 234 6.99 -18.94 12.56
N GLY A 235 5.78 -21.15 14.39
CA GLY A 235 3.74 -20.75 13.40
C GLY A 235 3.51 -21.40 11.04
N SER A 236 6.35 -20.12 10.91
CA SER A 236 4.38 -20.77 8.82
C SER A 236 6.27 -19.95 8.30
N SER A 237 6.90 -22.56 10.43
CA SER A 237 6.31 -24.96 8.82
C SER A 237 8.31 -24.30 8.46
N PHE A 238 8.79 -26.20 9.84
CA PHE A 238 8.08 -26.75 12.64
C PHE A 238 9.76 -27.71 11.73
N ILE A 239 9.27 -26.09 14.44
CA ILE A 239 10.72 -23.53 14.12
C ILE A 239 9.79 -24.00 15.97
N CYS A 240 11.45 -26.85 15.30
CA CYS A 240 13.80 -26.00 16.69
C CYS A 240 13.31 -28.05 16.60
N GLY A 241 15.88 -25.78 16.15
CA GLY A 241 17.59 -26.98 14.45
C GLY A 241 17.34 -23.95 15.33
N ASP A 242 19.31 -25.56 13.48
CA ASP A 242 19.72 -23.33 15.39
C ASP A 242 21.34 -24.56 14.80
N LYS A 243 19.00 -23.66 12.13
CA LYS A 243 19.48 -20.84 11.66
C LYS A 243 20.84 -21.90 10.38
N ASP A 244 18.58 -20.09 9.79
CA ASP A 244 16.03 -21.06 9.16
C ASP A 244 16.89 -19.32 8.33
N ASN A 245 15.17 -21.44 7.08
CA ASN A 245 14.67 -23.21 5.73
C ASN A 245 16.16 -22.44 4.42
N SER A 246 16.42 -23.94 8.03
CA SER A 246 16.74 -26.76 7.17
C SER A 246 18.55 -25.96 7.96
N PHE A 247 14.87 -25.00 8.89
CA PHE A 247 14.99 -26.26 11.49
C PHE A 247 13.32 -25.05 10.94
N ARG A 248 13.69 -27.82 12.28
CA ARG A 248 12.62 -29.93 10.49
C ARG A 248 14.40 -30.53 11.58
N GLU A 249 11.64 -31.70 11.77
CA GLU A 249 9.92 -30.93 13.88
C GLU A 249 10.32 -33.01 13.49
N CYS A 250 10.08 -30.74 16.00
CA CYS A 250 12.59 -30.82 17.44
C CYS A 250 10.73 -30.35 18.39
N LYS A 251 13.44 -32.45 18.57
CA LYS A 251 12.74 -35.19 18.16
C LYS A 251 14.36 -34.55 19.44
N ASP A 252 12.00 -32.95 20.76
CA ASP A 252 9.81 -34.53 21.74
C ASP A 252 11.36 -34.76 23.20
N THR A 253 8.97 -33.45 23.86
CA THR A 253 8.29 -30.76 23.24
C THR A 253 7.61 -31.70 25.05
N ALA A 254 11.07 -31.95 25.09
CA ALA A 254 11.35 -29.43 26.59
C ALA A 254 12.71 -31.06 26.86
N GLU A 255 12.81 -31.01 23.70
CA GLU A 255 14.52 -28.81 23.02
C GLU A 255 14.08 -30.33 21.58
N LEU A 256 11.10 -29.49 22.08
CA LEU A 256 10.72 -27.21 20.45
C LEU A 256 9.02 -28.20 21.33
N LEU A 257 10.14 -27.44 24.00
CA LEU A 257 9.37 -24.66 24.17
C LEU A 257 9.58 -25.87 25.94
N ALA A 258 12.53 -26.25 24.44
CA ALA A 258 13.87 -23.91 25.51
C ALA A 258 14.93 -25.69 24.93
N THR A 259 13.55 -25.26 22.13
CA THR A 259 15.01 -23.03 21.01
C THR A 259 14.02 -24.37 19.70
N LEU A 260 11.56 -23.44 21.86
CA LEU A 260 10.67 -21.06 20.60
C LEU A 260 9.49 -22.04 22.09
N ASP A 261 12.21 -21.50 23.84
CA ASP A 261 12.18 -18.66 24.48
C ASP A 261 13.53 -19.97 25.53
N GLU A 262 14.64 -20.79 22.97
CA GLU A 262 16.69 -18.98 22.61
C GLU A 262 16.58 -20.74 21.37
N ARG A 263 13.93 -19.45 20.37
CA ARG A 263 14.77 -17.69 18.28
C ARG A 263 12.68 -18.28 18.49
N PHE A 264 12.99 -16.94 21.25
CA PHE A 264 12.70 -14.10 20.58
C PHE A 264 11.96 -14.95 22.41
N ASP A 265 14.66 -16.06 22.80
CA ASP A 265 15.98 -13.95 24.07
C ASP A 265 16.52 -16.02 24.37
N LEU A 266 16.85 -15.65 21.08
CA LEU A 266 19.48 -14.50 20.74
C LEU A 266 18.45 -15.51 19.14
N GLN A 267 16.23 -13.27 19.98
CA GLN A 267 17.26 -10.98 18.46
C GLN A 267 15.16 -11.27 18.74
N LYS A 268 15.88 -11.54 21.69
CA LYS A 268 16.15 -8.97 22.82
C LYS A 268 15.98 -10.76 24.00
N LYS A 269 18.64 -11.43 22.39
CA LYS A 269 20.67 -9.84 23.82
C LYS A 269 21.07 -11.85 23.19
N TYR A 270 19.49 -9.49 20.70
CA TYR A 270 22.08 -9.27 19.38
C TYR A 270 20.29 -8.80 18.33
N GLU A 271 23.48 -7.65 19.52
CA GLU A 271 22.53 -4.95 20.40
C GLU A 271 24.53 -5.46 20.87
N SER A 272 21.98 -3.80 18.71
CA SER A 272 22.96 -3.92 16.10
C SER A 272 21.94 -2.18 16.77
N PRO A 273 26.50 -1.97 15.75
CA PRO A 273 27.13 -2.11 16.64
C PRO A 273 27.20 -2.60 14.53
N ASP A 274 24.42 -0.73 14.80
CA ASP A 274 25.67 1.95 14.73
C ASP A 274 23.89 1.55 13.66
N GLY A 275 25.99 1.97 17.00
CA GLY A 275 25.56 3.08 18.99
C GLY A 275 23.13 2.64 20.27
N LYS A 276 24.20 0.27 18.53
CA LYS A 276 22.81 -1.16 19.60
C LYS A 276 23.22 -0.34 21.50
N ARG A 277 21.56 0.68 17.98
CA ARG A 277 19.23 1.78 19.22
C ARG A 277 19.51 1.86 17.12
N TRP A 278 19.80 -1.51 18.29
CA TRP A 278 16.98 -2.25 18.04
C TRP A 278 18.53 -3.72 18.13
N VAL A 279 15.54 -2.19 19.74
CA VAL A 279 16.54 -3.03 22.41
C VAL A 279 15.31 -1.29 22.50
N MET A 280 15.71 -4.90 22.85
CA MET A 280 12.77 -5.34 22.73
C MET A 280 13.85 -6.74 21.51
N ARG A 281 12.93 -5.12 25.05
CA ARG A 281 15.28 -6.27 26.40
C ARG A 281 13.93 -4.98 27.47
N ASP A 282 11.82 -7.01 26.38
CA ASP A 282 12.30 -9.74 26.97
C ASP A 282 11.51 -8.94 28.84
N HIS A 283 9.96 -10.82 27.38
CA HIS A 283 8.19 -10.22 25.23
C HIS A 283 7.61 -11.53 26.83
N TYR A 284 8.44 -8.86 28.44
CA TYR A 284 6.45 -6.78 27.71
C TYR A 284 6.34 -7.49 29.72
N TYR A 285 7.31 -4.73 27.72
CA TYR A 285 8.86 -3.94 29.96
C TYR A 285 10.31 -3.81 28.41
N VAL A 286 9.00 -1.71 30.31
CA VAL A 286 7.35 -0.03 28.52
C VAL A 286 7.58 0.61 30.53
N GLU A 287 8.13 1.76 27.49
CA GLU A 287 10.83 2.76 28.16
C GLU A 287 10.54 2.64 26.04
N SER A 288 10.59 4.73 29.00
CA SER A 288 8.21 6.38 28.35
C SER A 288 9.29 6.72 30.15
N PHE A 289 8.38 8.47 27.54
CA PHE A 289 11.05 9.69 27.29
C PHE A 289 10.15 9.53 25.35
N GLU A 290 11.06 11.91 27.52
CA GLU A 290 8.50 13.36 27.50
C GLU A 290 9.46 13.53 29.41
N LYS A 291 8.66 15.40 26.73
CA LYS A 291 11.11 16.92 26.90
C LYS A 291 10.85 16.50 24.81
N ASP A 292 10.74 19.13 26.70
CA ASP A 292 9.59 20.98 27.31
C ASP A 292 8.79 20.94 25.36
N GLY A 293 8.48 18.79 28.80
CA GLY A 293 6.86 18.73 30.46
C GLY A 293 4.37 18.03 29.56
N VAL A 294 6.62 17.59 27.43
CA VAL A 294 3.94 16.34 27.84
C VAL A 294 4.60 16.68 25.81
N SER A 295 3.94 14.17 28.24
CA SER A 295 6.41 12.61 27.60
C SER A 295 5.72 12.43 29.61
N VAL A 296 6.24 10.43 27.28
CA VAL A 296 3.57 9.23 27.05
C VAL A 296 4.60 9.05 25.21
N ASP A 297 3.45 7.23 27.81
CA ASP A 297 5.95 5.67 28.33
C ASP A 297 4.31 5.33 29.66
N ILE A 298 6.31 4.03 27.05
CA ILE A 298 4.13 2.97 25.31
C ILE A 298 6.11 3.00 24.53
N PHE A 299 3.33 1.16 25.98
CA PHE A 299 4.77 -0.74 27.73
C PHE A 299 2.62 -0.63 27.68
N ASN A 300 6.05 -1.96 26.42
CA ASN A 300 5.07 -3.03 23.85
C ASN A 300 7.15 -3.10 24.36
N ILE A 301 3.94 -4.89 23.86
CA ILE A 301 4.24 -6.81 26.11
C ILE A 301 2.24 -6.12 25.83
N ASP A 302 3.94 -8.98 25.73
CA ASP A 302 3.84 -9.89 22.96
C ASP A 302 4.29 -11.21 24.57
N THR A 303 2.12 -10.58 21.87
CA THR A 303 -0.39 -11.36 23.29
C THR A 303 -0.74 -9.94 21.75
N ASN A 304 1.96 -12.83 21.88
CA ASN A 304 0.93 -13.99 19.50
C ASN A 304 2.66 -14.78 20.48
N HIS A 305 -0.24 -14.48 22.61
CA HIS A 305 -1.22 -17.18 22.28
C HIS A 305 -1.85 -15.97 23.91
N ALA A 306 -2.01 -14.59 20.35
CA ALA A 306 -4.79 -14.60 20.16
C ALA A 306 -3.56 -13.98 18.52
N ASP A 307 -6.31 -15.64 18.93
CA ASP A 307 -5.84 -18.53 18.79
C ASP A 307 -7.81 -17.73 19.01
N SER A 308 -6.48 -15.87 16.60
CA SER A 308 -6.46 -17.64 14.21
C SER A 308 -6.87 -15.57 13.98
N HIS A 309 -4.64 -18.09 13.23
CA HIS A 309 -2.44 -18.44 12.81
C HIS A 309 -2.50 -16.48 12.07
N GLY A 310 -2.68 -16.72 15.76
CA GLY A 310 0.14 -16.58 16.33
C GLY A 310 -0.06 -19.34 16.45
N ALA A 311 -0.74 -17.79 19.08
CA ALA A 311 1.08 -19.76 19.21
C ALA A 311 -0.46 -19.68 20.70
N ARG A 312 -2.30 -20.44 18.18
CA ARG A 312 -2.14 -23.29 18.10
C ARG A 312 -3.60 -22.26 16.87
N GLN A 313 -1.04 -20.92 15.70
CA GLN A 313 -0.35 -22.93 13.68
C GLN A 313 -0.19 -20.81 13.35
N VAL A 314 1.47 -20.76 15.91
CA VAL A 314 4.09 -21.65 15.35
C VAL A 314 3.68 -20.65 17.20
N CYS A 315 1.81 -22.95 17.79
CA CYS A 315 3.69 -25.00 18.56
C CYS A 315 1.82 -24.71 19.57
N CYS A 316 0.80 -25.10 16.39
CA CYS A 316 0.94 -28.00 16.21
C CYS A 316 -0.36 -26.93 14.90
N GLN A 317 2.64 -25.38 14.49
CA GLN A 317 4.11 -25.39 12.76
C GLN A 317 5.09 -27.10 13.56
N CYS A 318 1.50 -26.09 12.04
CA CYS A 318 1.32 -28.66 10.92
C CYS A 318 -0.30 -27.27 10.69
N PHE A 319 2.21 -25.69 9.19
CA PHE A 319 2.00 -26.80 6.56
C PHE A 319 3.10 -25.00 6.98
N GLY A 320 4.63 -26.95 8.98
CA GLY A 320 6.60 -28.26 7.36
C GLY A 320 5.88 -30.67 7.30
N TYR A 321 4.27 -29.61 9.78
CA TYR A 321 4.88 -32.34 9.16
C TYR A 321 3.19 -31.88 10.37
N SER A 322 2.35 -30.20 7.78
CA SER A 322 1.12 -32.27 6.19
C SER A 322 0.64 -30.23 5.83
N GLY A 323 3.77 -29.93 5.44
CA GLY A 323 4.32 -30.76 2.79
C GLY A 323 5.46 -32.97 2.90
N LYS A 324 5.70 -32.02 5.88
CA LYS A 324 7.22 -34.15 4.78
C LYS A 324 6.72 -34.09 6.87
N LEU A 325 3.79 -34.08 5.61
CA LEU A 325 3.44 -36.93 5.02
C LEU A 325 1.85 -35.75 5.86
N GLY A 326 3.74 -34.33 2.94
CA GLY A 326 2.66 -35.74 0.66
C GLY A 326 0.50 -34.50 0.08
N LEU A 327 1.34 -33.29 2.83
CA LEU A 327 -1.27 -33.54 1.47
C LEU A 327 -1.22 -33.30 3.60
N PRO A 328 -1.85 -29.58 0.83
CA PRO A 328 -0.98 -29.32 0.22
C PRO A 328 -3.12 -29.45 -0.01
N SER A 329 -0.84 -27.24 1.07
CA SER A 329 -0.70 -26.78 3.82
C SER A 329 -0.60 -25.17 2.42
N LYS A 330 -3.36 -25.85 1.64
CA LYS A 330 -5.19 -24.78 3.47
C LYS A 330 -5.87 -25.54 1.58
N THR A 331 -4.06 -27.78 4.03
CA THR A 331 -6.65 -28.77 5.11
C THR A 331 -5.15 -30.22 4.83
N CYS A 332 -3.96 -26.90 6.01
CA CYS A 332 -3.91 -27.63 8.81
C CYS A 332 -2.71 -26.07 8.02
N ASP A 333 -5.70 -25.25 6.93
CA ASP A 333 -6.41 -23.35 8.58
C ASP A 333 -7.81 -23.93 7.06
N SER A 334 -7.95 -26.52 8.61
CA SER A 334 -9.43 -25.97 11.13
C SER A 334 -10.26 -27.33 9.73
N VAL A 335 -6.46 -26.91 10.89
CA VAL A 335 -6.52 -29.60 11.89
C VAL A 335 -4.66 -28.58 11.78
N LEU A 336 -6.25 -30.44 13.90
CA LEU A 336 -6.68 -28.66 16.26
C LEU A 336 -8.01 -30.35 16.09
N ALA A 337 -6.05 -29.61 18.30
CA ALA A 337 -3.46 -30.76 18.36
C ALA A 337 -4.63 -30.52 20.14
N GLY A 338 -2.72 -32.83 18.30
CA GLY A 338 -4.50 -35.14 18.86
C GLY A 338 -3.64 -36.42 16.58
N ASP A 339 -4.28 -33.38 16.12
CA ASP A 339 -4.48 -35.60 14.24
C ASP A 339 -4.58 -33.56 13.60
N VAL A 340 -2.86 -36.36 12.83
CA VAL A 340 -0.15 -36.29 13.71
C VAL A 340 -0.63 -37.29 11.89
N ARG A 341 -1.83 -34.00 11.77
CA ARG A 341 0.60 -32.73 10.70
C ARG A 341 -1.35 -32.05 10.15
N CYS A 342 -1.06 -32.56 13.71
CA CYS A 342 0.10 -29.85 14.23
C CYS A 342 -1.70 -30.39 15.25
N ALA A 343 2.04 -30.07 15.16
CA ALA A 343 3.80 -30.91 16.33
C ALA A 343 2.57 -30.99 18.06
N GLY A 344 2.75 -32.79 14.43
CA GLY A 344 3.07 -34.95 13.75
C GLY A 344 2.33 -36.97 15.58
N GLY A 345 0.75 -34.28 15.75
CA GLY A 345 -1.05 -35.54 16.53
C GLY A 345 -0.62 -36.43 19.00
N ASN A 346 1.92 -34.88 17.99
CA ASN A 346 1.27 -36.11 20.57
C ASN A 346 3.15 -35.16 20.25
N ALA A 347 -0.80 -35.16 20.81
CA ALA A 347 -1.41 -32.45 21.08
C ALA A 347 -2.62 -33.96 22.02
N ALA A 348 0.42 -34.40 23.42
CA ALA A 348 0.12 -32.48 25.60
C ALA A 348 1.36 -34.22 25.78
N MET A 349 2.58 -33.13 23.09
CA MET A 349 4.41 -31.06 23.92
C MET A 349 4.59 -32.04 22.01
N TYR A 350 1.70 -31.09 21.57
CA TYR A 350 1.83 -28.35 20.81
C TYR A 350 0.02 -29.47 20.57
N LYS A 351 -0.12 -29.82 23.49
CA LYS A 351 -1.14 -27.35 24.44
C LYS A 351 -1.24 -29.09 25.70
N ALA A 352 1.87 -29.05 25.52
CA ALA A 352 2.50 -27.17 27.54
C ALA A 352 3.95 -28.55 26.78
N CYS A 353 3.05 -26.96 24.04
CA CYS A 353 4.70 -24.54 24.19
C CYS A 353 4.06 -25.41 22.34
N MET A 354 1.20 -25.19 23.55
CA MET A 354 0.39 -22.47 23.26
C MET A 354 -1.05 -23.98 23.78
N ASP A 355 0.50 -24.46 26.23
CA ASP A 355 -0.37 -22.60 28.12
C ASP A 355 0.82 -24.31 28.70
N LYS A 356 2.80 -22.86 26.58
CA LYS A 356 4.13 -21.07 28.47
C LYS A 356 5.18 -21.99 26.83
N ILE A 357 2.90 -20.73 25.13
CA ILE A 357 3.68 -17.94 24.95
C ILE A 357 2.53 -18.84 23.39
N GLU A 358 0.64 -19.58 25.93
CA GLU A 358 -0.86 -17.21 26.47
C GLU A 358 -1.42 -19.12 27.27
N GLY A 359 1.54 -18.99 28.45
CA GLY A 359 1.38 -17.42 30.82
C GLY A 359 2.81 -15.39 30.55
N TRP A 360 3.35 -16.87 27.84
CA TRP A 360 4.73 -14.53 28.83
C TRP A 360 4.76 -15.06 26.75
N ALA A 361 1.68 -14.87 26.97
CA ALA A 361 1.15 -12.05 26.87
C ALA A 361 -0.31 -13.51 26.31
N GLN A 362 0.17 -14.58 29.24
CA GLN A 362 -1.42 -12.92 30.90
C GLN A 362 -0.66 -14.80 31.61
N ASP A 363 2.14 -13.59 31.11
CA ASP A 363 2.57 -11.89 33.38
C ASP A 363 4.22 -12.54 32.20
N SER A 364 2.89 -11.23 29.85
CA SER A 364 3.51 -8.52 30.01
C SER A 364 2.67 -9.30 28.21
N TYR A 365 0.20 -9.92 29.96
CA TYR A 365 -1.23 -7.46 30.15
C TYR A 365 -2.15 -9.34 30.67
N THR A 366 0.06 -9.62 32.70
CA THR A 366 -1.09 -8.23 34.93
C THR A 366 0.38 -9.77 35.22
N GLN A 367 2.09 -7.99 33.36
CA GLN A 367 3.09 -5.95 35.15
C GLN A 367 4.21 -6.61 33.45
N ALA A 368 1.58 -5.85 31.86
CA ALA A 368 1.67 -3.06 31.51
C ALA A 368 0.26 -4.25 30.43
N ALA A 369 -0.94 -4.97 33.14
CA ALA A 369 -2.57 -2.76 33.84
C ALA A 369 -2.74 -4.67 34.81
N ARG A 370 0.23 -4.10 35.58
CA ARG A 370 0.01 -2.48 37.96
C ARG A 370 1.78 -3.61 37.45
N ASP A 371 1.96 -2.02 34.99
CA ASP A 371 2.91 0.51 36.04
C ASP A 371 3.82 -0.39 34.36
N LEU A 372 0.54 -0.35 33.51
CA LEU A 372 0.06 2.30 32.53
C LEU A 372 -1.44 0.75 32.35
N LYS A 373 -1.08 0.62 35.43
CA LYS A 373 -2.84 2.76 36.31
C LYS A 373 -2.44 1.02 37.50
N ALA A 374 0.60 2.04 36.85
CA ALA A 374 0.93 4.15 38.86
C ALA A 374 2.55 2.93 38.18
N SER A 375 1.27 3.90 35.35
CA SER A 375 2.83 6.11 34.81
C SER A 375 1.62 5.28 33.29
N THR A 376 2.65 8.15 34.91
CA THR A 376 0.01 9.57 34.98
C THR A 376 1.56 10.39 36.20
N ALA A 377 2.09 8.71 32.73
CA ALA A 377 3.13 11.09 31.62
C ALA A 377 3.04 9.27 30.50
N THR A 378 2.50 12.33 29.77
CA THR A 378 -0.22 13.18 29.72
C THR A 378 1.14 13.88 28.21
N PHE A 379 1.47 10.71 27.81
CA PHE A 379 -1.17 9.69 26.95
C PHE A 379 0.16 9.97 25.32
N LYS A 380 -1.40 7.52 26.75
CA LYS A 380 0.86 5.73 27.59
C LYS A 380 -1.09 5.35 28.40
N ILE A 381 1.53 4.43 26.01
CA ILE A 381 -0.37 3.69 23.84
C ILE A 381 1.57 4.33 23.22
N ILE A 382 -0.73 1.57 23.62
CA ILE A 382 1.22 -0.41 24.68
C ILE A 382 -0.76 -1.05 24.21
N ASN A 383 2.56 -1.50 23.46
CA ASN A 383 2.40 -1.37 20.48
C ASN A 383 4.36 -1.17 21.38
N THR A 384 1.91 -3.37 19.68
CA THR A 384 3.09 -5.76 20.87
C THR A 384 1.00 -5.81 21.23
N HIS A 385 1.73 -7.73 19.52
CA HIS A 385 2.11 -6.98 16.64
C HIS A 385 2.68 -8.92 17.27
N TYR A 386 -0.26 -8.61 18.85
CA TYR A 386 -2.04 -8.92 16.48
C TYR A 386 -2.34 -10.12 18.19
N SER A 387 -3.79 -7.80 16.12
CA SER A 387 -4.93 -5.91 18.01
C SER A 387 -5.88 -6.30 16.14
N PRO A 388 -7.47 -8.28 20.15
CA PRO A 388 -6.83 -9.12 20.38
C PRO A 388 -7.82 -7.57 21.46
N HIS A 389 -8.47 -7.66 17.84
CA HIS A 389 -11.12 -8.98 18.37
C HIS A 389 -11.00 -7.12 17.34
N TYR A 390 -8.99 -8.08 15.56
CA TYR A 390 -10.42 -9.85 13.78
C TYR A 390 -8.60 -8.87 13.19
N HIS A 391 -8.10 -10.38 16.28
CA HIS A 391 -7.34 -13.04 15.15
C HIS A 391 -5.83 -11.78 15.99
N MET A 392 -8.80 -11.71 18.06
CA MET A 392 -8.09 -14.24 19.47
C MET A 392 -7.95 -12.53 20.72
N GLY A 393 -9.61 -15.22 20.70
CA GLY A 393 -12.38 -14.86 20.02
C GLY A 393 -11.40 -13.42 22.75
N GLU A 394 -14.07 -14.26 21.33
CA GLU A 394 -14.13 -11.88 22.43
C GLU A 394 -15.72 -13.22 22.90
N PRO A 395 -12.71 -13.61 26.43
CA PRO A 395 -13.44 -13.06 27.03
C PRO A 395 -12.58 -15.04 26.98
N LYS A 396 -10.62 -13.92 24.92
CA LYS A 396 -8.61 -12.50 26.53
C LYS A 396 -8.15 -13.33 24.57
N MET A 397 -10.40 -11.85 23.59
CA MET A 397 -9.67 -9.29 22.84
C MET A 397 -11.57 -10.19 22.38
N LYS A 398 -12.40 -10.07 25.11
CA LYS A 398 -12.86 -7.35 25.88
C LYS A 398 -13.83 -8.98 26.90
N ALA A 399 -10.75 -9.82 27.38
CA ALA A 399 -10.19 -8.33 29.76
C ALA A 399 -8.94 -9.94 29.12
N TRP A 400 -8.39 -8.36 26.61
CA TRP A 400 -6.62 -6.23 27.33
C TRP A 400 -6.81 -6.88 25.30
N TYR A 401 -9.92 -6.05 25.87
CA TYR A 401 -9.88 -3.19 25.53
C TYR A 401 -11.75 -4.23 25.60
N LYS A 402 -10.77 -5.19 28.38
CA LYS A 402 -11.59 -2.94 29.96
C LYS A 402 -11.35 -4.86 30.86
N LEU A 403 -8.43 -4.61 29.69
CA LEU A 403 -6.97 -3.04 31.52
C LEU A 403 -6.00 -4.05 29.87
N CYS A 404 -7.63 -2.37 28.06
CA CYS A 404 -6.39 0.18 27.95
C CYS A 404 -7.74 -0.50 26.44
N LYS A 405 -9.81 -0.63 28.59
CA LYS A 405 -10.76 2.06 28.84
C LYS A 405 -11.98 0.37 29.35
N ASP A 406 -9.95 -0.30 31.41
CA ASP A 406 -10.65 1.40 33.56
C ASP A 406 -9.63 -0.47 33.89
N HIS A 407 -7.78 1.48 31.60
CA HIS A 407 -6.40 3.17 33.66
C HIS A 407 -5.20 1.77 32.60
N GLY A 408 -8.03 3.61 30.86
CA GLY A 408 -7.09 6.28 30.49
C GLY A 408 -5.37 6.22 28.69
N VAL A 409 -6.52 3.30 28.55
CA VAL A 409 -3.92 4.16 27.62
C VAL A 409 -4.81 2.37 26.84
N ASN A 410 -3.43 5.57 26.11
CA ASN A 410 -5.53 6.93 24.61
C ASN A 410 -3.51 7.64 24.57
N ALA A 411 -2.74 4.76 23.76
CA ALA A 411 -4.28 4.06 21.34
C ALA A 411 -2.41 4.89 20.81
N TRP A 412 -3.71 2.11 20.41
CA TRP A 412 -1.74 0.30 21.69
C TRP A 412 -3.76 -0.50 21.52
N PHE A 413 -0.46 -0.56 20.08
CA PHE A 413 -1.44 -0.40 17.25
C PHE A 413 0.55 0.30 17.57
N ASN A 414 -1.24 -2.18 16.13
CA ASN A 414 0.45 -4.41 17.00
C ASN A 414 -1.62 -4.92 16.86
N GLY A 415 0.42 -6.12 15.24
CA GLY A 415 1.51 -6.14 13.11
C GLY A 415 -1.67 -6.87 13.20
N HIS A 416 1.02 -7.86 11.95
CA HIS A 416 0.37 -9.89 11.61
C HIS A 416 -0.80 -10.03 13.37
N THR A 417 -2.67 -7.97 11.78
CA THR A 417 -3.44 -9.52 9.33
C THR A 417 -4.92 -8.25 9.99
N HIS A 418 -2.41 -9.04 7.74
CA HIS A 418 -0.59 -6.85 7.70
C HIS A 418 -0.54 -8.44 6.29
N ALA A 419 -2.42 -5.45 8.06
CA ALA A 419 -2.70 -3.93 5.77
C ALA A 419 -4.73 -4.67 6.14
N PHE A 420 -5.04 -2.47 7.18
CA PHE A 420 -3.85 -1.61 9.65
C PHE A 420 -3.41 -0.05 8.27
N ASN A 421 -5.19 0.27 10.61
CA ASN A 421 -7.55 1.21 9.45
C ASN A 421 -8.35 -0.49 10.48
N HIS A 422 -8.70 2.59 10.60
CA HIS A 422 -8.11 3.33 13.37
C HIS A 422 -7.81 5.06 12.14
N ASP A 423 -9.93 4.71 14.21
CA ASP A 423 -12.18 2.90 13.85
C ASP A 423 -10.30 1.82 14.22
N ILE A 424 -13.44 3.37 16.09
CA ILE A 424 -11.69 4.18 18.31
C ILE A 424 -12.89 5.90 18.05
N ALA A 425 -12.19 3.50 20.22
CA ALA A 425 -14.47 1.82 20.54
C ALA A 425 -12.93 1.96 22.05
N ASN A 426 -16.13 1.84 22.18
CA ASN A 426 -17.39 4.38 22.48
C ASN A 426 -18.21 2.62 23.35
N TRP A 427 -14.93 2.99 24.48
CA TRP A 427 -15.34 5.11 26.53
C TRP A 427 -14.27 3.34 27.01
N GLY A 428 -13.86 5.12 23.61
CA GLY A 428 -12.37 6.63 22.77
C GLY A 428 -9.79 6.56 23.77
N THR A 429 -11.37 3.87 24.03
CA THR A 429 -8.52 4.56 23.44
C THR A 429 -8.82 2.62 24.24
N HIS A 430 -7.70 2.58 22.02
CA HIS A 430 -8.37 3.65 19.35
C HIS A 430 -7.21 4.85 20.53
N PHE A 431 -7.89 1.35 18.59
CA PHE A 431 -5.30 0.03 19.26
C PHE A 431 -7.11 -1.16 19.17
N PHE A 432 -3.97 0.00 17.54
CA PHE A 432 -5.07 0.40 14.87
C PHE A 432 -3.06 1.05 15.41
N GLU A 433 -5.07 -1.02 13.30
CA GLU A 433 -3.03 -3.14 13.25
C GLU A 433 -4.62 -3.06 11.87
N ASN A 434 -1.09 -2.89 12.57
CA ASN A 434 -0.33 -0.63 10.86
C ASN A 434 0.73 -0.70 12.67
N GLY A 435 -0.76 -3.26 9.82
CA GLY A 435 1.68 -4.81 10.23
C GLY A 435 1.52 -5.87 7.61
N GLY A 436 1.56 -2.82 8.09
CA GLY A 436 1.98 -3.16 5.52
C GLY A 436 3.79 -1.50 6.05
N GLY A 437 4.36 -3.76 8.12
CA GLY A 437 5.66 -1.14 7.78
C GLY A 437 8.13 -2.37 7.64
N GLY A 438 5.87 -3.88 6.15
CA GLY A 438 8.01 -4.07 4.65
C GLY A 438 6.12 -5.95 5.25
N GLY A 439 9.06 -6.49 6.08
CA GLY A 439 7.20 -7.95 7.46
C GLY A 439 7.38 -10.21 5.55
N ILE A 440 5.58 -7.66 5.24
CA ILE A 440 5.39 -10.33 4.07
C ILE A 440 4.22 -10.17 5.89
N TYR A 441 3.32 -10.60 2.77
CA TYR A 441 2.50 -7.98 1.66
C TYR A 441 1.79 -9.69 0.63
N THR A 442 0.33 -7.75 1.27
CA THR A 442 -1.06 -7.61 3.80
C THR A 442 0.02 -5.90 3.00
N LYS A 443 -3.17 -6.16 3.46
CA LYS A 443 -4.44 -6.74 0.81
C LYS A 443 -5.12 -8.10 2.37
N SER A 444 -6.72 -6.23 0.64
CA SER A 444 -7.88 -3.93 1.77
C SER A 444 -9.15 -5.51 1.17
N ALA A 445 -7.53 -3.42 3.91
CA ALA A 445 -7.91 -5.20 6.12
C ALA A 445 -7.97 -3.08 6.41
N ASN A 446 -9.82 -5.23 7.54
CA ASN A 446 -12.36 -5.05 5.96
C ASN A 446 -12.04 -6.84 7.07
N GLY A 447 -13.86 -3.75 6.81
CA GLY A 447 -13.38 -1.99 8.87
C GLY A 447 -15.02 -4.52 10.11
N ALA A 448 -13.48 -1.94 10.99
CA ALA A 448 -14.32 -4.32 12.49
C ALA A 448 -12.97 -2.86 13.28
N THR A 449 -16.64 -4.16 12.39
CA THR A 449 -17.52 -2.24 14.50
C THR A 449 -19.09 -2.77 13.18
N THR A 450 -18.23 -2.77 16.32
CA THR A 450 -19.85 -5.17 16.69
C THR A 450 -18.29 -5.22 18.14
N ASP A 451 -20.94 -4.92 19.03
CA ASP A 451 -22.20 -2.43 19.41
C ASP A 451 -22.24 -3.96 20.92
N TYR A 452 -18.98 -3.48 20.53
CA TYR A 452 -18.92 -1.40 22.60
C TYR A 452 -17.37 -2.87 22.53
N VAL A 453 -17.99 -1.58 19.28
CA VAL A 453 -16.06 0.65 19.30
C VAL A 453 -15.05 -1.25 19.36
N LYS A 454 -15.41 1.25 17.13
CA LYS A 454 -17.16 0.18 14.97
C LYS A 454 -17.97 1.93 16.01
N ASN A 455 -15.94 0.34 13.15
CA ASN A 455 -13.58 1.74 13.12
C ASN A 455 -14.21 0.57 11.41
N GLN A 456 -12.55 3.38 11.99
CA GLN A 456 -14.42 5.56 11.16
C GLN A 456 -12.58 6.13 12.06
N TRP A 457 -11.49 3.88 10.11
CA TRP A 457 -12.86 3.38 7.76
C TRP A 457 -11.52 4.86 7.08
N MET A 458 -10.93 2.87 5.91
CA MET A 458 -9.93 0.27 6.92
C MET A 458 -11.95 0.24 6.14
N ALA A 459 -8.81 -0.80 5.29
CA ALA A 459 -7.91 0.76 3.11
C ALA A 459 -7.30 -1.28 3.31
N GLY A 460 -9.17 1.38 1.54
CA GLY A 460 -10.47 -0.59 -0.23
C GLY A 460 -7.27 -0.09 -0.18
N GLY A 461 -9.20 -2.49 -0.42
CA GLY A 461 -6.82 -2.45 -1.89
C GLY A 461 -5.96 -2.75 1.20
N PHE A 462 -4.62 -2.38 -1.54
CA PHE A 462 -4.03 -4.13 0.76
C PHE A 462 -3.16 -4.74 -0.97
N PRO A 463 -1.38 -1.37 2.37
CA PRO A 463 -2.03 -0.50 2.25
C PRO A 463 -1.55 -1.81 3.78
N TYR A 464 0.88 -1.60 3.60
CA TYR A 464 2.82 -1.05 3.88
C TYR A 464 3.40 -0.48 1.93
N GLY A 465 4.15 0.18 5.03
CA GLY A 465 3.66 3.07 5.25
C GLY A 465 5.27 0.98 7.16
N PHE A 466 3.90 3.77 7.34
CA PHE A 466 4.14 1.97 9.56
C PHE A 466 6.08 2.91 9.47
N MET A 467 3.57 3.19 11.60
CA MET A 467 2.10 5.73 11.45
C MET A 467 2.34 4.76 13.23
N GLU A 468 2.95 7.69 11.23
CA GLU A 468 5.50 8.35 12.60
C GLU A 468 4.42 9.90 11.56
N LEU A 469 5.49 9.25 14.66
CA LEU A 469 2.93 9.42 16.17
C LEU A 469 4.35 8.28 17.17
N SER A 470 3.04 11.23 17.77
CA SER A 470 5.36 12.65 18.45
C SER A 470 4.57 13.98 16.94
N PHE A 471 4.65 14.87 19.56
CA PHE A 471 2.15 14.24 21.10
C PHE A 471 3.98 13.82 22.14
N SER A 472 1.09 16.06 21.44
CA SER A 472 2.56 18.55 22.26
C SER A 472 0.71 18.82 21.23
N ALA A 473 1.09 19.92 23.88
CA ALA A 473 1.02 18.36 26.27
C ALA A 473 0.44 20.43 26.23
N ASP A 474 -1.62 19.21 24.08
CA ASP A 474 -3.57 17.76 25.83
C ASP A 474 -4.25 19.36 24.63
N TRP A 475 -2.03 17.65 22.69
CA TRP A 475 -3.97 15.56 21.85
C TRP A 475 -3.69 17.17 20.50
N LEU A 476 -3.54 14.28 20.22
CA LEU A 476 -0.75 13.54 19.46
C LEU A 476 -1.97 12.21 20.70
N LYS A 477 -1.03 14.03 17.25
CA LYS A 477 -3.59 13.86 15.75
C LYS A 477 -2.07 15.38 15.46
N VAL A 478 -3.33 11.32 15.02
CA VAL A 478 -0.91 10.39 14.08
C VAL A 478 -2.31 9.01 13.78
N GLN A 479 0.16 10.06 12.27
CA GLN A 479 -1.13 9.70 9.68
C GLN A 479 0.92 10.49 9.51
N PHE A 480 -1.01 7.34 9.63
CA PHE A 480 1.84 6.63 9.89
C PHE A 480 0.44 5.03 9.55
N ALA A 481 2.76 5.97 8.13
CA ALA A 481 2.19 7.96 6.11
C ALA A 481 4.00 8.17 7.09
N THR A 482 1.55 7.26 4.74
CA THR A 482 2.60 5.41 2.86
C THR A 482 1.08 6.85 2.28
N PHE A 483 2.61 7.71 1.07
CA PHE A 483 5.04 9.09 1.22
C PHE A 483 5.42 7.26 0.12
N ASP A 484 5.27 9.87 -1.34
CA ASP A 484 2.68 10.91 -1.90
C ASP A 484 4.26 11.81 -2.68
N GLN A 485 3.67 11.13 -5.02
CA GLN A 485 2.51 8.68 -5.82
C GLN A 485 0.94 10.05 -5.96
N ALA A 486 5.00 10.10 -6.54
CA ALA A 486 5.24 9.25 -9.31
C ALA A 486 6.26 11.01 -8.67
N TRP A 487 6.02 7.19 -7.19
CA TRP A 487 8.93 7.09 -6.66
C TRP A 487 7.49 5.79 -5.63
N ARG A 488 10.33 5.74 -7.29
CA ARG A 488 9.51 4.39 -9.76
C ARG A 488 10.88 5.97 -9.82
N PHE A 489 9.42 2.72 -8.37
CA PHE A 489 10.97 0.84 -7.36
C PHE A 489 9.09 0.45 -8.32
N GLY A 490 13.07 0.91 -8.95
CA GLY A 490 14.49 -0.40 -10.18
C GLY A 490 14.43 -2.88 -10.39
N GLY A 491 11.50 -2.34 -9.56
CA GLY A 491 12.53 -4.59 -11.00
C GLY A 491 12.30 -5.25 -7.88
N ASN A 492 13.63 -6.43 -10.41
CA ASN A 492 13.46 -7.08 -7.50
C ASN A 492 13.72 -8.69 -8.81
N ASN A 493 15.08 -4.93 -8.59
CA ASN A 493 17.83 -5.94 -8.10
C ASN A 493 17.14 -5.38 -10.09
N LEU A 494 19.14 -4.16 -7.23
CA LEU A 494 20.03 -2.56 -6.24
C LEU A 494 18.37 -2.08 -5.14
N ASP A 495 21.11 -1.72 -8.39
CA ASP A 495 21.02 1.18 -8.69
C ASP A 495 22.69 0.54 -9.50
N ALA A 496 18.64 0.07 -10.14
CA ALA A 496 18.61 1.23 -12.71
C ALA A 496 17.14 0.00 -12.15
N THR A 497 18.21 4.01 -10.65
CA THR A 497 15.28 4.14 -9.96
C THR A 497 16.46 3.92 -8.20
N VAL A 498 14.71 5.89 -8.33
CA VAL A 498 16.62 7.88 -7.64
C VAL A 498 15.57 8.71 -9.31
N GLN A 499 15.83 9.59 -6.16
CA GLN A 499 14.49 8.10 -4.17
C GLN A 499 16.21 9.31 -3.78
N GLY A 500 12.23 9.47 -4.72
CA GLY A 500 10.35 9.60 -3.32
C GLY A 500 11.26 12.05 -1.69
N GLY A 501 8.52 10.48 -2.21
CA GLY A 501 8.33 12.62 -0.59
C GLY A 501 6.46 10.43 0.10
N LEU A 502 7.92 12.46 1.91
CA LEU A 502 6.06 10.53 3.04
C LEU A 502 6.94 12.25 4.05
N ARG A 503 3.88 10.77 1.75
CA ARG A 503 2.79 13.56 1.48
C ARG A 503 1.94 11.93 0.29
N ARG A 504 1.30 14.38 2.95
CA ARG A 504 0.64 12.55 5.13
C ARG A 504 0.89 14.59 5.58
N GLY A 505 -1.37 12.44 6.51
CA GLY A 505 -3.16 11.09 5.21
C GLY A 505 -4.11 12.87 7.62
N HIS A 506 -5.45 10.79 5.70
CA HIS A 506 -7.29 11.65 7.51
C HIS A 506 -7.16 9.58 7.25
N CYS A 507 -6.16 13.03 8.89
CA CYS A 507 -4.76 11.62 11.05
C CYS A 507 -4.56 13.68 10.63
N TRP A 508 -5.42 11.50 13.12
CA TRP A 508 -8.00 12.76 13.82
C TRP A 508 -7.99 10.69 14.33
N PHE A 509 -8.02 13.57 15.93
CA PHE A 509 -5.38 13.82 17.24
C PHE A 509 -6.74 15.43 17.27
N LEU A 510 -5.24 12.24 18.72
CA LEU A 510 -7.45 11.56 20.49
C LEU A 510 -5.53 10.67 20.86
N PRO A 511 -6.88 13.85 23.64
CA PRO A 511 -6.49 14.83 23.36
C PRO A 511 -8.29 14.00 24.20
N ASN A 512 -5.25 14.91 25.30
CA ASN A 512 -3.60 12.73 25.95
C ASN A 512 -3.56 14.49 27.15
N ALA A 513 -3.28 11.62 28.00
CA ALA A 513 -5.19 9.67 28.35
C ALA A 513 -3.57 9.88 29.73
N LYS A 514 -5.13 12.77 30.05
CA LYS A 514 -6.94 12.05 32.21
C LYS A 514 -6.34 14.09 31.88
N ALA A 515 -7.40 13.50 28.99
CA ALA A 515 -10.31 13.74 29.45
C ALA A 515 -9.37 14.60 27.76
N ALA A 516 -8.07 11.64 27.54
CA ALA A 516 -10.00 10.01 26.27
C ALA A 516 -8.03 9.29 26.66
N ALA A 517 -8.73 9.67 29.64
CA ALA A 517 -10.28 7.44 30.39
C ALA A 517 -9.33 8.72 31.83
N LEU A 518 -11.55 10.59 29.72
CA LEU A 518 -13.99 10.15 31.35
C LEU A 518 -13.60 12.07 30.50
N GLY A 519 -12.96 8.83 28.55
CA GLY A 519 -14.20 7.67 26.94
C GLY A 519 -15.30 9.51 25.11
N ALA A 520 -12.90 10.49 26.88
CA ALA A 520 -14.09 11.93 24.69
C ALA A 520 -12.14 12.37 25.45
N LYS A 521 -14.48 10.74 22.84
CA LYS A 521 -12.59 8.88 21.69
C LYS A 521 -14.27 9.55 20.55
N GLY A 522 -12.47 12.28 21.94
CA GLY A 522 -10.54 13.59 21.39
C GLY A 522 -13.01 13.77 19.64
N VAL A 523 -10.06 14.56 18.94
CA VAL A 523 -12.56 14.61 17.44
C VAL A 523 -11.71 16.56 17.42
N ASP A 524 -12.10 14.90 15.22
CA ASP A 524 -9.89 13.25 14.27
C ASP A 524 -11.68 13.78 13.27
N MET A 525 -8.85 14.43 12.13
CA MET A 525 -7.90 17.16 12.73
C MET A 525 -7.00 15.96 11.19
N THR A 526 -9.33 18.70 12.36
CA THR A 526 -11.33 19.06 10.53
C THR A 526 -10.28 20.82 11.14
N MET A 527 -7.94 18.99 9.74
CA MET A 527 -8.64 19.16 6.91
C MET A 527 -6.86 20.12 7.43
N SER A 528 -8.92 16.37 7.73
CA SER A 528 -7.18 15.93 5.37
C SER A 528 -7.08 14.26 6.53
N PRO A 529 -9.32 13.84 2.69
CA PRO A 529 -10.34 14.20 2.58
C PRO A 529 -8.57 14.18 1.39
N ASP A 530 -11.03 12.48 4.18
CA ASP A 530 -9.58 10.18 4.01
C ASP A 530 -11.54 10.17 4.99
N ASP A 531 -10.62 10.56 1.31
CA ASP A 531 -13.25 10.09 1.70
C ASP A 531 -12.27 11.40 0.28
N TYR A 532 -13.12 7.40 -1.43
CA TYR A 532 -9.72 7.88 -3.68
C TYR A 532 -9.52 9.84 -3.72
N LEU A 533 -8.90 6.07 -2.69
CA LEU A 533 -6.26 6.34 -1.34
C LEU A 533 -7.96 5.46 -0.29
N GLN A 534 -5.21 5.25 -3.45
CA GLN A 534 -5.68 2.35 -3.47
C GLN A 534 -6.47 3.28 -5.25
N GLU A 535 -4.63 1.02 -4.65
CA GLU A 535 -2.17 1.98 -5.95
C GLU A 535 -1.85 0.71 -4.30
N PRO A 536 -4.07 1.13 -8.41
CA PRO A 536 -4.49 1.66 -7.56
C PRO A 536 -3.61 2.31 -9.25
N THR A 537 -4.51 -1.43 -8.44
CA THR A 537 -6.25 -2.83 -9.00
C THR A 537 -7.78 -1.43 -9.41
N ALA A 538 -3.99 -2.29 -10.78
CA ALA A 538 -4.74 -2.55 -13.44
C ALA A 538 -2.90 -3.38 -12.75
N VAL A 539 -5.64 -4.72 -10.94
CA VAL A 539 -6.68 -6.79 -12.85
C VAL A 539 -5.90 -7.52 -11.05
N LEU A 540 -9.52 -5.09 -11.97
CA LEU A 540 -9.66 -8.02 -12.15
C LEU A 540 -10.84 -6.96 -10.66
N ASP A 541 -11.99 -8.57 -12.55
CA ASP A 541 -13.72 -8.99 -13.70
C ASP A 541 -14.49 -7.07 -13.46
N SER A 542 -14.83 -9.53 -15.33
CA SER A 542 -15.46 -8.12 -17.50
C SER A 542 -13.96 -9.27 -18.52
N SER A 543 -17.44 -8.94 -18.27
CA SER A 543 -17.45 -11.65 -19.22
C SER A 543 -18.88 -11.73 -17.67
N LYS A 544 -19.79 -12.14 -20.29
CA LYS A 544 -20.46 -9.90 -22.15
C LYS A 544 -19.23 -11.49 -23.02
N PRO A 545 -22.35 -11.64 -24.53
CA PRO A 545 -21.34 -11.28 -24.79
C PRO A 545 -22.44 -13.17 -24.60
N GLN A 546 -21.76 -10.88 -26.88
CA GLN A 546 -22.46 -11.29 -28.91
C GLN A 546 -23.71 -12.87 -28.26
N THR A 547 -23.06 -9.52 -30.02
CA THR A 547 -23.87 -9.25 -32.06
C THR A 547 -24.80 -11.16 -32.11
N GLY A 548 -27.17 -8.01 -32.88
CA GLY A 548 -25.26 -6.88 -34.00
C GLY A 548 -26.05 -9.53 -35.74
N ASN A 549 -26.10 -6.42 -36.11
CA ASN A 549 -25.23 -8.25 -38.04
C ASN A 549 -27.35 -8.57 -38.22
N ARG A 550 -24.39 -7.19 -39.54
CA ARG A 550 -24.08 -6.33 -41.55
C ARG A 550 -25.96 -7.16 -42.05
N LYS A 551 -24.37 -5.26 -43.42
CA LYS A 551 -24.94 -2.35 -43.04
C LYS A 551 -23.21 -2.98 -44.22
N LYS A 552 -26.21 -1.28 -44.67
CA LYS A 552 -24.76 -1.31 -46.93
C LYS A 552 -26.43 -2.30 -47.86
N LYS A 553 -25.49 0.27 -48.66
CA LYS A 553 -26.51 2.74 -47.34
C LYS A 553 -25.28 2.84 -49.16
N ILE A 554 -28.48 3.79 -48.16
CA ILE A 554 -28.06 4.74 -50.49
C ILE A 554 -29.27 3.24 -51.45
N LEU A 555 -29.07 6.46 -50.98
CA LEU A 555 -30.23 8.32 -50.86
C LEU A 555 -31.59 7.24 -52.07
N LEU A 556 -31.24 9.82 -50.17
CA LEU A 556 -32.94 11.17 -49.18
C LEU A 556 -33.56 10.63 -51.17
N ALA A 557 -34.45 10.92 -47.41
CA ALA A 557 -35.98 12.12 -49.16
C ALA A 557 -37.48 10.65 -48.82
N VAL A 558 -37.66 13.41 -48.46
CA VAL A 558 -37.25 15.12 -46.26
C VAL A 558 -38.86 15.28 -47.72
N GLY A 559 -38.32 15.44 -44.23
CA GLY A 559 -40.88 14.00 -43.72
C GLY A 559 -39.52 14.64 -41.45
N GLY A 560 -41.56 16.80 -42.40
CA GLY A 560 -42.24 17.23 -40.26
C GLY A 560 -39.22 16.56 -39.22
N VAL A 561 -39.28 18.63 -38.55
CA VAL A 561 -40.65 20.43 -38.52
C VAL A 561 -42.45 19.70 -39.31
N VAL A 562 -41.46 21.35 -36.83
CA VAL A 562 -41.99 21.87 -34.75
C VAL A 562 -42.89 20.09 -34.11
N VAL A 563 -38.83 21.25 -33.06
CA VAL A 563 -38.93 23.53 -33.06
C VAL A 563 -40.89 23.94 -33.72
N VAL A 564 -39.32 24.98 -31.40
CA VAL A 564 -39.53 25.70 -29.27
C VAL A 564 -40.83 24.24 -28.51
N ALA A 565 -36.47 24.26 -28.01
CA ALA A 565 -35.86 26.35 -28.24
C ALA A 565 -37.38 27.13 -29.44
N VAL A 566 -36.25 28.55 -27.31
CA VAL A 566 -36.33 29.81 -25.40
C VAL A 566 -37.87 28.82 -24.37
N VAL A 567 -33.61 28.11 -23.74
CA VAL A 567 -32.66 30.04 -24.08
C VAL A 567 -33.85 30.90 -25.56
N ALA A 568 -32.82 30.18 -21.80
CA ALA A 568 -32.30 32.82 -21.92
C ALA A 568 -33.92 32.98 -20.51
N THR A 569 -30.08 31.53 -19.23
CA THR A 569 -28.86 33.27 -19.90
C THR A 569 -30.14 34.14 -21.38
N VAL A 570 -29.86 35.73 -17.44
CA VAL A 570 -27.81 33.83 -17.44
C VAL A 570 -27.08 35.21 -18.95
N ILE A 571 -25.80 34.93 -16.33
CA ILE A 571 -24.63 36.34 -15.14
C ILE A 571 -25.57 38.09 -15.94
N ALA A 572 -25.72 37.59 -11.93
CA ALA A 572 -23.78 35.84 -11.98
C ALA A 572 -22.82 37.02 -13.53
N VAL A 573 -21.54 37.00 -11.08
CA VAL A 573 -20.25 38.69 -10.55
C VAL A 573 -21.48 40.11 -11.62
N VAL A 574 -20.64 40.57 -7.52
CA VAL A 574 -18.78 38.71 -8.45
C VAL A 574 -18.28 40.37 -9.74
N VAL A 575 -17.05 38.69 -7.10
CA VAL A 575 -15.38 39.39 -5.60
C VAL A 575 -14.74 40.13 -7.50
N THR A 576 -15.11 40.67 -3.80
CA THR A 576 -13.01 42.04 -4.88
C THR A 576 -13.87 43.77 -3.94
N LYS A 577 -11.68 40.64 -1.88
CA LYS A 577 -9.67 41.33 -2.50
C LYS A 577 -10.15 42.46 -4.25
N LYS A 578 -9.18 44.05 -0.28
CA LYS A 578 -7.59 42.01 -1.72
C LYS A 578 -7.31 44.04 -2.49
N GLY A 579 -5.76 41.47 -0.45
CA GLY A 579 -3.66 41.79 0.40
C GLY A 579 -5.37 42.99 2.76
N SER A 580 -3.35 43.06 3.87
CA SER A 580 -1.59 41.54 2.27
C SER A 580 -1.23 43.58 1.58
N SER A 581 0.73 42.79 4.99
CA SER A 581 0.75 40.26 4.02
C SER A 581 1.38 41.19 2.19
N SER A 582 3.02 39.33 4.12
CA SER A 582 5.24 39.16 4.42
C SER A 582 5.73 41.16 4.05
N THR A 583 6.23 39.46 7.89
CA THR A 583 7.20 38.25 5.40
C THR A 583 8.63 39.77 6.04
N GLY A 584 8.42 36.36 5.88
CA GLY A 584 10.04 35.04 6.79
C GLY A 584 8.12 35.24 9.30
N SER A 585 9.51 33.52 10.09
CA SER A 585 10.64 32.78 7.60
C SER A 585 12.28 33.80 8.57
N THR A 586 11.67 30.79 7.74
CA THR A 586 12.58 28.88 8.40
C THR A 586 13.83 29.90 9.74
N THR A 587 11.45 27.25 8.87
CA THR A 587 11.64 25.28 9.76
C THR A 587 13.39 25.84 10.77
N ASP A 588 11.27 23.71 10.96
CA ASP A 588 10.50 22.33 12.47
C ASP A 588 12.08 23.07 13.64
N GLY A 589 7.76 23.23 14.56
CA GLY A 589 7.54 21.78 12.36
C GLY A 589 6.94 21.34 15.31
N THR A 590 7.35 19.18 13.06
CA THR A 590 6.28 17.60 14.39
C THR A 590 7.88 17.95 15.71
N ALA A 591 3.77 19.62 16.27
CA ALA A 591 2.45 18.74 14.69
C ALA A 591 3.90 17.70 13.58
N ASP A 592 1.02 16.93 14.85
CA ASP A 592 0.50 14.76 14.88
C ASP A 592 2.54 14.68 14.36
N LYS A 593 1.09 12.64 18.03
CA LYS A 593 -0.66 11.85 15.91
C LYS A 593 1.21 11.01 15.39
N SER A 594 -2.02 10.33 16.50
CA SER A 594 -2.44 9.16 19.09
C SER A 594 -3.92 9.57 17.67
N THR A 595 -3.29 5.55 17.86
CA THR A 595 -5.72 6.95 18.30
C THR A 595 -5.59 6.86 16.15
N SER A 596 -7.76 5.30 17.21
CA SER A 596 -8.44 3.67 15.92
C SER A 596 -6.85 2.56 15.67
N VAL A 597 -8.60 0.50 16.29
CA VAL A 597 -10.30 0.33 18.54
C VAL A 597 -11.75 0.62 16.98
N PRO A 598 -11.72 -3.47 17.56
CA PRO A 598 -10.90 -3.85 16.95
C PRO A 598 -11.71 -4.14 18.92
N SER A 599 -12.16 -5.66 16.32
CA SER A 599 -14.71 -4.99 14.94
C SER A 599 -13.20 -6.16 13.96
N SER A 600 -15.99 -6.87 14.07
CA SER A 600 -15.58 -9.53 15.00
C SER A 600 -17.38 -8.98 16.01
N THR A 601 -17.36 -11.07 13.96
CA THR A 601 -17.58 -10.17 11.20
C THR A 601 -17.69 -12.25 11.65
N SER A 602 -19.23 -9.54 10.12
CA SER A 602 -21.33 -9.16 9.38
C SER A 602 -21.73 -11.22 9.44
N GLY A 603 -21.21 -7.94 11.77
CA GLY A 603 -24.13 -7.98 12.56
C GLY A 603 -24.44 -5.57 11.96
N GLY A 604 -21.32 -5.84 11.96
CA GLY A 604 -21.16 -4.16 10.41
C GLY A 604 -22.63 -2.84 12.86
N ASN A 605 -21.48 -1.93 10.09
CA ASN A 605 -22.38 0.15 10.29
C ASN A 605 -23.51 -0.17 12.06
N ASP A 606 -19.96 0.30 10.15
CA ASP A 606 -18.29 1.12 12.28
C ASP A 606 -17.79 1.20 10.20
N THR A 607 -17.19 3.35 12.46
CA THR A 607 -18.93 5.62 11.84
C THR A 607 -18.25 5.86 13.90
N ILE A 608 -17.36 6.18 10.07
CA ILE A 608 -16.25 8.18 9.69
C ILE A 608 -17.97 8.73 10.85
N ASP A 609 -14.13 8.68 10.24
CA ASP A 609 -13.25 9.90 12.70
C ASP A 609 -12.02 10.00 10.92
N THR A 610 -13.57 12.27 13.17
CA THR A 610 -16.18 13.07 11.92
C THR A 610 -16.05 13.26 14.00
N SER A 611 -13.40 14.43 11.33
CA SER A 611 -14.57 17.03 10.91
C SER A 611 -13.07 17.40 12.28
N LEU A 612 -12.20 14.68 9.98
CA LEU A 612 -11.24 15.65 7.56
C LEU A 612 -11.90 13.59 7.85
N LEU A 613 -14.48 14.69 8.66
CA LEU A 613 -16.11 15.92 6.66
C LEU A 613 -16.87 15.41 8.63
N PRO A 614 -16.79 19.75 7.97
CA PRO A 614 -15.85 20.30 8.07
C PRO A 614 -17.67 20.46 6.94
N PRO A 615 -17.96 20.55 11.58
CA PRO A 615 -17.57 19.72 12.16
C PRO A 615 -17.57 21.87 12.26
N LYS A 616 -19.50 18.94 12.79
CA LYS A 616 -21.78 18.93 11.15
C LYS A 616 -21.86 17.98 13.06
N ASN A 617 -22.21 21.08 10.67
CA ASN A 617 -24.17 22.32 12.55
C ASN A 617 -22.64 23.62 11.77
N GLU A 618 -25.93 21.54 11.54
CA GLU A 618 -26.25 20.99 8.80
C GLU A 618 -27.85 20.73 10.21
N THR A 619 -25.79 23.95 9.50
CA THR A 619 -27.97 25.14 7.82
C THR A 619 -27.33 26.31 9.49
N VAL A 620 -24.66 24.38 7.82
CA VAL A 620 -23.86 26.75 6.29
C VAL A 620 -22.36 25.40 6.92
N ASP A 621 -24.59 26.90 4.34
CA ASP A 621 -24.64 24.60 2.45
C ASP A 621 -25.57 26.46 1.99
N TYR A 622 -22.53 24.04 2.22
CA TYR A 622 -20.33 25.71 1.80
C TYR A 622 -20.21 23.61 1.40
N THR A 623 -22.84 25.05 -0.55
CA THR A 623 -21.20 25.52 -2.89
C THR A 623 -23.32 25.53 -3.10
N LYS A 624 -22.53 27.63 -0.46
CA LYS A 624 -22.27 30.10 -1.96
C LYS A 624 -22.67 30.12 0.15
N PHE A 625 -19.84 28.04 -0.64
CA PHE A 625 -17.91 30.26 -0.37
C PHE A 625 -17.39 28.30 0.27
N ASN A 626 -19.10 28.40 -2.95
CA ASN A 626 -16.73 28.25 -4.56
C ASN A 626 -18.70 28.03 -5.41
N PRO A 627 -16.42 31.81 -6.54
CA PRO A 627 -15.99 32.46 -5.78
C PRO A 627 -15.41 31.62 -7.66
N THR A 628 -17.01 34.26 -6.58
CA THR A 628 -19.84 33.98 -7.42
C THR A 628 -19.12 35.88 -6.72
N SER A 629 -17.04 33.94 -9.14
CA SER A 629 -17.96 35.40 -11.53
C SER A 629 -15.97 34.61 -11.37
N ASP A 630 -19.00 34.34 -13.23
CA ASP A 630 -20.08 31.72 -12.76
C ASP A 630 -20.55 32.78 -14.54
N PRO A 631 -17.25 29.23 -14.27
CA PRO A 631 -16.27 29.65 -14.12
C PRO A 631 -17.38 27.93 -13.47
N GLU A 632 -19.44 29.26 -15.69
CA GLU A 632 -18.33 27.98 -18.09
C GLU A 632 -20.41 28.45 -17.92
N SER A 633 -18.30 31.15 -16.92
CA SER A 633 -17.87 32.31 -19.63
C SER A 633 -18.29 33.62 -18.01
N MET A 634 -15.99 30.63 -17.45
CA MET A 634 -13.84 32.43 -17.11
C MET A 634 -13.52 30.41 -16.59
N THR A 635 -12.16 33.04 -18.28
CA THR A 635 -11.61 31.73 -20.91
C THR A 635 -11.00 33.74 -20.64
N PRO A 636 -8.24 30.01 -19.47
CA PRO A 636 -8.37 29.86 -18.40
C PRO A 636 -8.11 28.63 -20.15
N ALA A 637 -6.54 30.83 -17.79
CA ALA A 637 -4.98 32.64 -19.49
C ALA A 637 -4.63 32.42 -17.38
N LEU A 638 -4.76 29.35 -18.20
CA LEU A 638 -2.95 28.63 -20.33
C LEU A 638 -1.87 28.33 -18.51
N THR A 639 -2.70 26.25 -20.48
CA THR A 639 -4.87 24.67 -19.18
C THR A 639 -4.95 24.58 -21.32
N MET A 640 -4.48 22.35 -19.30
CA MET A 640 -1.82 21.43 -20.12
C MET A 640 -2.08 21.06 -18.01
N LEU A 641 -1.80 19.06 -20.30
CA LEU A 641 -4.51 17.79 -20.28
C LEU A 641 -3.23 17.06 -21.83
N ALA A 642 -4.49 15.58 -19.44
CA ALA A 642 -2.10 14.82 -17.84
C ALA A 642 -3.92 15.19 -16.74
N ILE A 643 -1.74 12.59 -17.77
CA ILE A 643 -3.78 10.66 -18.60
C ILE A 643 -2.40 10.90 -20.23
N GLY A 644 -3.42 8.70 -17.61
CA GLY A 644 -0.64 7.88 -16.88
C GLY A 644 -2.63 6.40 -18.81
N ASP A 645 -0.40 5.48 -16.80
CA ASP A 645 -0.28 3.45 -17.82
C ASP A 645 -2.38 3.35 -17.67
N TRP A 646 0.48 5.36 -19.54
CA TRP A 646 -1.04 4.99 -22.05
C TRP A 646 0.03 6.76 -21.63
N GLY A 647 2.01 4.03 -20.74
CA GLY A 647 4.03 3.78 -21.56
C GLY A 647 4.31 1.47 -22.32
N GLY A 648 1.98 2.43 -24.15
CA GLY A 648 2.16 -0.22 -23.32
C GLY A 648 4.74 0.39 -25.16
N THR A 649 3.12 -2.09 -24.11
CA THR A 649 5.88 -2.17 -24.53
C THR A 649 4.70 -3.91 -24.99
N PRO A 650 6.86 -1.91 -28.44
CA PRO A 650 6.36 -1.05 -28.85
C PRO A 650 8.37 -1.65 -28.39
N ASP A 651 7.68 -2.44 -30.76
CA ASP A 651 7.58 -3.96 -32.35
C ASP A 651 8.10 -5.36 -30.87
N LYS A 652 4.72 -3.54 -30.98
CA LYS A 652 3.08 -5.54 -32.27
C LYS A 652 2.29 -3.58 -31.80
N VAL A 653 2.73 -5.94 -34.37
CA VAL A 653 3.69 -3.98 -36.44
C VAL A 653 4.00 -6.04 -36.87
N SER A 654 2.24 -3.16 -37.85
CA SER A 654 -0.51 -3.57 -37.32
C SER A 654 0.05 -2.32 -38.94
N GLY A 655 -2.02 -4.85 -38.11
CA GLY A 655 -3.10 -6.49 -39.40
C GLY A 655 -1.83 -8.89 -39.50
N SER A 656 -0.49 -6.95 -37.42
CA SER A 656 -0.46 -9.93 -37.75
C SER A 656 1.30 -8.96 -37.02
N ASP A 657 -1.31 -11.13 -36.14
CA ASP A 657 -2.00 -9.88 -33.52
C ASP A 657 -2.91 -11.72 -34.11
N LEU A 658 0.75 -11.21 -34.79
CA LEU A 658 1.65 -12.74 -32.46
C LEU A 658 3.01 -12.32 -34.08
N ASN A 659 2.72 -11.96 -30.73
CA ASN A 659 3.15 -10.52 -29.05
C ASN A 659 4.57 -9.55 -30.29
N PRO A 660 -0.21 -8.13 -29.38
CA PRO A 660 -0.23 -7.58 -30.31
C PRO A 660 -1.47 -8.99 -29.26
N GLY A 661 1.61 -8.03 -27.59
CA GLY A 661 2.48 -6.50 -26.16
C GLY A 661 -0.30 -7.03 -24.89
N SER A 662 1.84 -4.78 -24.43
CA SER A 662 0.73 -6.10 -22.26
C SER A 662 1.22 -4.02 -22.14
N CYS A 663 -0.92 -3.68 -24.28
CA CYS A 663 -3.43 -3.68 -22.91
C CYS A 663 -3.17 -2.85 -24.88
N CYS A 664 -2.18 -6.36 -24.59
CA CYS A 664 -4.94 -7.37 -25.11
C CYS A 664 -3.42 -7.81 -26.53
N VAL A 665 -2.67 -7.77 -22.79
CA VAL A 665 -2.02 -10.48 -22.82
C VAL A 665 -1.80 -9.36 -21.02
N VAL A 666 -5.00 -9.06 -21.52
CA VAL A 666 -6.06 -11.39 -20.28
C VAL A 666 -7.35 -9.74 -20.72
N TYR A 667 -5.71 -10.88 -23.68
CA TYR A 667 -7.84 -12.83 -24.32
C TYR A 667 -6.91 -11.71 -25.87
N GLY A 668 -4.68 -13.03 -23.25
CA GLY A 668 -3.09 -14.66 -23.20
C GLY A 668 -3.18 -14.40 -26.07
N THR A 669 -3.42 -17.24 -24.79
CA THR A 669 -2.03 -16.37 -27.22
C THR A 669 -2.10 -18.44 -26.68
N LYS A 670 -5.17 -16.11 -26.71
CA LYS A 670 -5.93 -16.85 -29.47
C LYS A 670 -7.28 -17.67 -28.04
N THR A 671 -5.07 -14.49 -29.15
CA THR A 671 -6.95 -12.38 -28.82
C THR A 671 -5.39 -12.26 -30.29
N ASN A 672 -8.83 -11.97 -29.79
CA ASN A 672 -9.63 -13.56 -32.19
C ASN A 672 -11.07 -13.37 -30.65
N PRO A 673 -9.75 -10.06 -34.18
CA PRO A 673 -9.31 -9.23 -33.64
C PRO A 673 -8.94 -10.28 -35.45
N SER A 674 -11.90 -11.50 -33.88
CA SER A 674 -13.69 -9.67 -35.32
C SER A 674 -14.37 -11.59 -34.82
N GLU A 675 -12.77 -10.03 -31.94
CA GLU A 675 -15.31 -9.24 -30.84
C GLU A 675 -13.58 -9.28 -29.59
N ALA A 676 -16.07 -7.23 -30.04
CA ALA A 676 -15.24 -4.86 -31.46
C ALA A 676 -16.80 -4.85 -29.99
N ARG A 677 -14.67 -6.03 -28.15
CA ARG A 677 -13.25 -3.78 -27.16
C ARG A 677 -13.30 -5.67 -26.13
N TYR A 678 -11.72 -6.86 -28.21
CA TYR A 678 -9.09 -6.09 -28.21
C TYR A 678 -9.74 -7.65 -29.52
N LYS A 679 -11.49 -5.05 -30.62
CA LYS A 679 -9.53 -4.13 -32.53
C LYS A 679 -11.58 -3.59 -32.80
N VAL A 680 -10.81 -2.67 -29.62
CA VAL A 680 -9.71 0.00 -30.29
C VAL A 680 -10.96 -0.25 -28.57
N ASP A 681 -9.25 -2.64 -27.92
CA ASP A 681 -7.27 -1.50 -26.40
C ASP A 681 -7.54 -3.63 -26.37
N PHE A 682 -6.64 -3.52 -29.29
CA PHE A 682 -3.98 -3.99 -28.93
C PHE A 682 -4.81 -4.09 -30.90
N TRP A 683 -5.25 -0.97 -30.29
CA TRP A 683 -2.49 0.19 -30.20
C TRP A 683 -3.57 0.64 -31.97
N ALA A 684 -4.69 0.18 -28.15
CA ALA A 684 -6.19 2.48 -28.07
C ALA A 684 -5.72 1.44 -26.28
N GLN A 685 -2.85 2.29 -26.67
CA GLN A 685 -2.41 4.91 -25.99
C GLN A 685 -0.77 3.66 -26.61
N ASN A 686 -1.93 3.65 -29.36
CA ASN A 686 -1.18 6.22 -30.42
C ASN A 686 -1.51 4.52 -31.70
N TYR A 687 -4.31 4.73 -29.85
CA TYR A 687 -5.80 6.66 -31.47
C TYR A 687 -6.80 5.15 -30.33
N VAL A 688 -5.09 6.26 -27.94
CA VAL A 688 -6.44 8.64 -27.10
C VAL A 688 -5.11 7.66 -25.77
N ALA A 689 -2.95 8.13 -27.94
CA ALA A 689 -2.06 10.76 -27.73
C ALA A 689 -1.09 9.36 -29.04
N ALA A 690 -4.06 9.38 -30.34
CA ALA A 690 -3.79 11.72 -32.05
C ALA A 690 -5.01 10.06 -32.61
N ILE A 691 -6.13 10.81 -29.50
CA ILE A 691 -7.78 13.19 -30.14
C ILE A 691 -8.52 11.87 -28.66
N MET A 692 -5.23 12.32 -27.81
CA MET A 692 -5.19 14.79 -26.39
C MET A 692 -3.41 13.61 -26.51
N ALA A 693 -3.62 13.96 -29.55
CA ALA A 693 -2.48 16.51 -29.99
C ALA A 693 -2.73 15.11 -31.58
N GLN A 694 -5.76 15.34 -30.86
CA GLN A 694 -6.64 17.74 -32.19
C GLN A 694 -8.05 16.25 -31.52
N SER A 695 -6.80 16.75 -28.76
CA SER A 695 -8.12 19.11 -27.79
C SER A 695 -7.18 17.71 -26.48
N ALA A 696 -4.61 18.24 -27.90
CA ALA A 696 -3.70 20.63 -26.79
C ALA A 696 -2.37 19.30 -27.83
N ALA A 697 -4.42 19.94 -30.23
CA ALA A 697 -3.52 22.44 -31.27
C ALA A 697 -4.81 21.13 -32.38
N GLN A 698 -6.49 21.64 -29.53
CA GLN A 698 -7.82 24.20 -30.17
C GLN A 698 -8.80 22.69 -28.99
N LEU A 699 -6.46 22.61 -27.25
CA LEU A 699 -6.91 24.99 -25.65
C LEU A 699 -6.46 23.09 -24.77
N LYS A 700 -4.09 23.62 -27.18
CA LYS A 700 -1.87 24.06 -27.12
C LYS A 700 -2.26 26.15 -26.99
N PRO A 701 -1.31 22.93 -23.21
CA PRO A 701 -1.96 23.41 -22.48
C PRO A 701 -1.47 21.41 -23.08
N VAL A 702 -0.43 24.26 -21.23
CA VAL A 702 2.25 24.75 -22.33
C VAL A 702 1.71 25.70 -20.51
N ARG A 703 0.80 22.34 -20.39
CA ARG A 703 3.31 20.83 -20.21
C ARG A 703 2.45 21.10 -18.24
N ILE A 704 3.01 18.62 -20.06
CA ILE A 704 0.21 17.59 -20.09
C ILE A 704 1.55 16.52 -21.37
N LEU A 705 -0.24 16.40 -18.36
CA LEU A 705 1.85 15.92 -16.30
C LEU A 705 -0.25 16.11 -15.84
N GLY A 706 2.93 14.09 -16.77
CA GLY A 706 3.30 11.95 -17.72
C GLY A 706 3.23 11.37 -15.20
N HIS A 707 0.37 10.85 -16.39
CA HIS A 707 1.10 10.66 -13.62
C HIS A 707 -0.72 9.83 -14.39
N GLY A 708 2.64 8.99 -16.03
CA GLY A 708 3.10 6.75 -14.15
C GLY A 708 1.89 6.22 -16.98
N ASP A 709 3.96 4.75 -15.10
CA ASP A 709 3.99 2.97 -16.38
C ASP A 709 1.87 3.00 -16.51
N ASN A 710 5.33 4.76 -17.40
CA ASN A 710 4.59 5.61 -20.07
C ASN A 710 6.40 6.28 -19.13
N PHE A 711 6.28 2.87 -18.79
CA PHE A 711 6.87 1.82 -21.51
C PHE A 711 8.60 2.04 -20.26
N TYR A 712 4.80 0.62 -20.53
CA TYR A 712 5.17 -1.83 -19.10
C TYR A 712 3.68 -1.73 -20.66
N TRP A 713 7.39 -3.73 -21.21
CA TRP A 713 5.34 -3.92 -19.08
C TRP A 713 6.17 -5.61 -20.08
N ASP A 714 8.97 -4.59 -19.21
CA ASP A 714 9.07 -4.24 -16.35
C ASP A 714 10.74 -4.92 -17.45
N GLY A 715 8.81 -1.60 -18.16
CA GLY A 715 9.96 0.45 -18.33
C GLY A 715 11.85 -1.58 -19.49
N LEU A 716 12.67 0.93 -17.80
CA LEU A 716 13.64 -0.09 -20.42
C LEU A 716 14.21 1.83 -19.64
N GLY A 717 15.37 -1.34 -20.74
CA GLY A 717 17.42 -1.64 -18.62
C GLY A 717 17.85 0.19 -21.15
N GLY A 718 19.71 -1.73 -19.57
CA GLY A 718 21.50 -0.45 -20.20
C GLY A 718 21.19 0.74 -22.82
N THR A 719 20.10 -2.14 -22.16
CA THR A 719 21.28 -1.17 -24.67
C THR A 719 20.66 -3.21 -24.41
N ASP A 720 17.96 -1.68 -23.36
CA ASP A 720 16.88 -1.02 -26.03
C ASP A 720 15.69 -2.15 -24.72
N LYS A 721 17.15 0.59 -22.92
CA LYS A 721 15.09 2.29 -22.83
C LYS A 721 16.96 3.08 -22.13
N ALA A 722 17.65 2.74 -25.22
CA ALA A 722 16.65 5.28 -26.20
C ALA A 722 18.25 4.23 -27.16
N SER A 723 15.98 1.87 -27.21
CA SER A 723 14.43 2.76 -29.55
C SER A 723 14.71 0.68 -29.16
N ARG A 724 13.79 1.62 -26.23
CA ARG A 724 10.92 1.61 -26.42
C ARG A 724 11.92 1.63 -24.52
N PHE A 725 13.09 4.27 -25.25
CA PHE A 725 11.03 6.21 -25.07
C PHE A 725 13.07 6.82 -25.23
N ALA A 726 13.01 5.33 -27.95
CA ALA A 726 11.87 7.28 -29.66
C ALA A 726 12.98 5.63 -30.43
N ASN A 727 10.87 3.87 -29.13
CA ASN A 727 8.74 4.08 -31.09
C ASN A 727 9.28 2.22 -30.17
N THR A 728 8.76 3.77 -27.50
CA THR A 728 5.84 3.70 -27.42
C THR A 728 7.02 3.34 -25.67
N PHE A 729 8.34 6.21 -26.87
CA PHE A 729 6.14 8.05 -26.00
C PHE A 729 8.07 8.36 -25.20
N GLU A 730 9.22 8.35 -27.87
CA GLU A 730 8.38 10.91 -28.79
C GLU A 730 10.24 10.09 -29.46
N ALA A 731 8.33 7.79 -30.56
CA ALA A 731 7.35 8.93 -33.00
C ALA A 731 7.40 6.82 -32.67
N VAL A 732 5.67 7.59 -30.15
CA VAL A 732 3.02 7.63 -31.27
C VAL A 732 3.34 7.26 -29.18
N TYR A 733 4.61 9.92 -28.98
CA TYR A 733 2.43 11.85 -29.48
C TYR A 733 3.59 11.98 -27.71
N SER A 734 3.94 11.49 -31.69
CA SER A 734 6.03 13.50 -31.94
C SER A 734 5.65 12.09 -33.49
N ASP A 735 2.64 13.60 -32.33
CA ASP A 735 2.28 15.18 -34.60
C ASP A 735 0.76 15.12 -33.11
N PRO A 736 3.16 19.09 -33.85
CA PRO A 736 4.23 19.07 -33.69
C PRO A 736 2.88 19.86 -35.15
N ALA A 737 0.78 18.73 -32.81
CA ALA A 737 0.74 21.11 -31.13
C ALA A 737 -0.93 19.80 -31.32
N LEU A 738 1.74 17.80 -30.64
CA LEU A 738 1.90 18.15 -27.67
C LEU A 738 1.75 16.18 -28.53
N LYS A 739 3.80 17.83 -30.55
CA LYS A 739 6.00 16.47 -29.75
C LYS A 739 6.14 17.75 -31.45
N ASN A 740 5.61 19.95 -29.14
CA ASN A 740 8.25 19.91 -27.71
C ASN A 740 7.67 21.69 -28.73
N VAL A 741 5.18 19.43 -26.78
CA VAL A 741 4.99 21.46 -24.65
C VAL A 741 3.43 20.01 -24.90
N LYS A 742 5.93 21.24 -22.68
CA LYS A 742 7.66 19.00 -22.10
C LYS A 742 7.47 20.59 -20.70
N TRP A 743 7.16 17.11 -21.46
CA TRP A 743 4.65 16.37 -20.12
C TRP A 743 5.98 14.91 -20.89
N VAL A 744 4.54 16.56 -18.05
CA VAL A 744 6.93 16.73 -16.28
C VAL A 744 5.05 17.61 -15.66
N ASN A 745 7.52 14.64 -16.16
CA ASN A 745 5.37 12.61 -16.04
C ASN A 745 7.25 12.10 -16.90
N VAL A 746 5.11 11.27 -14.61
CA VAL A 746 7.24 10.69 -12.64
C VAL A 746 5.23 10.58 -11.94
N LEU A 747 7.65 8.32 -12.46
CA LEU A 747 6.71 6.83 -14.85
C LEU A 747 8.63 6.32 -14.14
N GLY A 748 4.82 6.03 -14.31
CA GLY A 748 4.10 4.80 -11.81
C GLY A 748 5.92 3.01 -13.60
N ASN A 749 3.49 2.24 -11.80
CA ASN A 749 6.20 1.37 -11.54
C ASN A 749 4.76 0.09 -10.82
N HIS A 750 3.92 0.73 -14.23
CA HIS A 750 5.53 -1.23 -15.19
C HIS A 750 4.23 -0.48 -16.58
N ASP A 751 6.64 1.89 -15.00
CA ASP A 751 8.63 1.88 -17.08
C ASP A 751 8.42 3.40 -15.58
N ILE A 752 8.72 0.19 -14.22
CA ILE A 752 11.67 0.44 -13.91
C ILE A 752 10.48 1.36 -12.38
N GLY A 753 8.81 -1.25 -12.51
CA GLY A 753 9.03 -3.16 -11.05
C GLY A 753 9.36 -4.13 -14.09
N GLY A 754 8.90 -5.58 -11.40
CA GLY A 754 7.41 -6.97 -12.37
C GLY A 754 5.89 -5.80 -14.54
N ALA A 755 8.77 -6.89 -14.97
CA ALA A 755 6.25 -8.15 -15.53
C ALA A 755 6.53 -6.95 -17.21
N ALA A 756 9.59 -8.13 -15.55
CA ALA A 756 9.60 -10.90 -16.49
C ALA A 756 10.81 -9.71 -17.64
N TYR A 757 12.12 -11.63 -16.09
CA TYR A 757 12.63 -11.63 -13.25
C TYR A 757 13.85 -12.71 -14.71
N LEU A 758 12.89 -9.11 -12.97
CA LEU A 758 14.34 -7.75 -14.77
C LEU A 758 13.50 -6.76 -13.16
N CYS A 759 16.31 -9.51 -12.75
CA CYS A 759 18.84 -8.30 -12.56
C CYS A 759 18.71 -10.31 -13.36
N GLY A 760 20.46 -7.70 -13.98
CA GLY A 760 20.37 -8.31 -16.79
C GLY A 760 19.47 -6.23 -17.93
N ALA A 761 19.40 -5.46 -14.89
CA ALA A 761 17.82 -4.26 -16.97
C ALA A 761 18.35 -3.18 -15.18
N GLU A 762 21.31 -4.03 -16.10
CA GLU A 762 22.09 -2.04 -17.97
C GLU A 762 23.49 -3.48 -17.25
N THR A 763 21.35 -5.48 -18.60
CA THR A 763 22.15 -5.17 -21.43
C THR A 763 22.13 -7.11 -20.53
N ALA A 764 19.36 -4.75 -19.74
CA ALA A 764 17.17 -5.00 -19.97
C ALA A 764 17.16 -4.59 -22.06
N GLU A 765 18.87 -7.30 -19.69
CA GLU A 765 17.31 -9.52 -20.89
C GLU A 765 19.10 -9.92 -19.75
N PHE A 766 16.75 -11.18 -19.24
CA PHE A 766 15.79 -10.03 -16.73
C PHE A 766 14.22 -10.83 -17.98
N LYS A 767 16.64 -11.31 -15.18
CA LYS A 767 17.56 -14.07 -15.77
C LYS A 767 19.14 -12.59 -15.63
N LYS A 768 19.24 -14.70 -14.10
CA LYS A 768 18.31 -14.22 -11.32
C LYS A 768 18.78 -16.25 -11.83
N CYS A 769 19.99 -13.85 -9.81
CA CYS A 769 22.76 -13.45 -10.80
C CYS A 769 21.80 -11.63 -10.27
N ALA A 770 23.48 -11.96 -8.22
CA ALA A 770 23.76 -14.49 -6.69
C ALA A 770 25.48 -13.59 -7.55
N ASN A 771 23.59 -10.97 -5.85
CA ASN A 771 23.11 -11.96 -3.14
C ASN A 771 25.03 -10.98 -2.99
N ALA A 772 22.91 -10.05 -1.51
CA ALA A 772 20.83 -8.40 -2.33
C ALA A 772 21.64 -8.42 -0.34
N ASP A 773 24.20 -7.54 -2.57
CA ASP A 773 23.50 -4.63 -2.70
C ASP A 773 25.38 -5.15 -1.88
N GLU A 774 25.32 -7.19 -4.33
CA GLU A 774 25.61 -5.86 -6.90
C GLU A 774 25.45 -8.01 -6.67
N LEU A 775 22.93 -7.47 -5.07
CA LEU A 775 20.96 -6.65 -6.93
C LEU A 775 20.28 -7.23 -5.03
N LEU A 776 21.90 -4.86 -3.89
CA LEU A 776 20.81 -2.41 -4.55
C LEU A 776 22.41 -2.30 -3.30
N LYS A 777 22.59 -3.90 -6.83
CA LYS A 777 23.26 -1.44 -8.21
C LYS A 777 24.69 -2.93 -8.27
N ASN A 778 20.71 -3.74 -8.70
CA ASN A 778 20.53 -1.84 -10.78
C ASN A 778 20.33 -3.33 -12.06
N LEU A 779 19.08 -1.68 -8.52
CA LEU A 779 16.51 -0.66 -9.32
C LEU A 779 16.84 -0.38 -7.31
N ARG A 780 19.50 1.35 -8.07
CA ARG A 780 18.93 4.01 -9.03
C ARG A 780 20.78 3.68 -8.32
N LEU A 781 20.10 1.91 -11.69
CA LEU A 781 20.43 4.01 -13.66
C LEU A 781 20.85 1.99 -14.12
N ARG A 782 18.05 1.15 -14.45
CA ARG A 782 16.49 2.16 -16.26
C ARG A 782 15.31 1.00 -14.96
N VAL A 783 15.61 3.55 -13.02
CA VAL A 783 13.89 5.58 -14.22
C VAL A 783 14.42 5.75 -12.15
N LYS A 784 17.22 5.67 -12.81
CA LYS A 784 18.04 8.19 -13.88
C LYS A 784 19.45 6.74 -13.24
N TYR A 785 17.56 5.10 -15.66
CA TYR A 785 18.66 6.17 -18.13
C TYR A 785 17.54 4.33 -18.13
N GLN A 786 15.83 6.89 -16.44
CA GLN A 786 14.53 8.19 -18.77
C GLN A 786 13.30 7.42 -17.20
N THR A 787 15.92 8.86 -15.50
CA THR A 787 15.22 11.70 -15.73
C THR A 787 16.25 11.05 -13.99
N GLU A 788 18.11 9.69 -16.37
CA GLU A 788 19.66 11.91 -17.44
C GLU A 788 20.28 9.87 -17.83
N TYR A 789 16.72 10.48 -18.55
CA TYR A 789 17.45 10.53 -21.37
C TYR A 789 15.49 9.97 -20.87
N THR A 790 17.98 12.34 -22.21
CA THR A 790 16.21 14.73 -21.95
C THR A 790 18.15 14.94 -22.81
N SER A 791 14.42 14.49 -23.13
CA SER A 791 14.07 13.08 -25.53
C SER A 791 12.69 14.63 -25.01
N PRO A 792 15.39 15.22 -28.72
CA PRO A 792 16.37 15.66 -28.50
C PRO A 792 15.53 14.19 -29.86
N ASN A 793 12.93 15.51 -28.04
CA ASN A 793 12.41 17.88 -29.76
C ASN A 793 10.82 16.60 -29.13
N SER A 794 13.63 19.31 -28.57
CA SER A 794 14.03 20.97 -27.07
C SER A 794 11.93 21.32 -26.90
N GLY A 795 14.16 18.14 -25.81
CA GLY A 795 14.69 18.95 -23.10
C GLY A 795 12.64 18.26 -21.75
N ARG A 796 11.74 17.79 -24.71
CA ARG A 796 10.09 18.81 -22.70
C ARG A 796 9.25 17.69 -24.33
N TRP A 797 11.61 15.74 -22.62
CA TRP A 797 9.64 14.48 -20.79
C TRP A 797 11.43 13.48 -21.41
N LEU A 798 9.40 15.76 -18.98
CA LEU A 798 11.87 16.43 -17.49
C LEU A 798 10.11 17.56 -17.06
N LEU A 799 12.50 14.97 -16.27
CA LEU A 799 10.86 13.98 -14.06
C LEU A 799 11.47 12.37 -15.37
N LYS A 800 12.31 15.51 -13.01
CA LYS A 800 15.18 15.57 -13.56
C LYS A 800 14.33 16.77 -11.95
N ASP A 801 13.11 14.28 -11.19
CA ASP A 801 14.79 12.22 -10.19
C ASP A 801 14.80 13.85 -8.72
N HIS A 802 13.51 11.67 -8.12
CA HIS A 802 10.89 10.65 -8.32
C HIS A 802 12.23 10.82 -6.64
N TYR A 803 12.27 13.55 -6.98
CA TYR A 803 9.61 14.66 -6.41
C TYR A 803 11.29 15.48 -5.26
N TYR A 804 9.06 16.27 -7.65
CA TYR A 804 10.89 18.30 -7.41
C TYR A 804 11.01 18.09 -9.54
N VAL A 805 9.86 20.23 -7.19
CA VAL A 805 7.10 20.55 -8.13
C VAL A 805 8.08 22.22 -7.26
N GLU A 806 6.45 21.32 -10.05
CA GLU A 806 8.34 22.71 -11.87
C GLU A 806 7.22 21.14 -12.84
N SER A 807 7.63 24.76 -11.65
CA SER A 807 4.80 25.36 -11.30
C SER A 807 6.27 26.87 -11.12
N ALA A 808 3.44 26.41 -12.67
CA ALA A 808 4.41 27.36 -15.30
C ALA A 808 2.71 26.06 -15.44
N THR A 809 4.00 29.48 -15.52
CA THR A 809 1.62 30.66 -14.13
C THR A 809 3.44 31.76 -13.93
N ALA A 810 0.32 31.90 -15.34
CA ALA A 810 1.35 33.24 -17.74
C ALA A 810 -0.18 31.85 -18.32
N GLY A 811 0.52 35.27 -17.85
CA GLY A 811 -2.08 36.09 -16.90
C GLY A 811 0.39 36.46 -14.80
N ASP A 812 -2.77 36.47 -14.83
CA ASP A 812 -0.75 36.72 -12.68
C ASP A 812 -2.64 37.63 -12.38
N VAL A 813 -2.03 34.17 -14.14
CA VAL A 813 -2.92 32.74 -11.69
C VAL A 813 -3.48 31.95 -13.59
N THR A 814 -1.54 31.50 -10.62
CA THR A 814 0.74 30.21 -12.10
C THR A 814 1.22 30.89 -10.15
N VAL A 815 0.96 28.12 -11.99
CA VAL A 815 -0.70 26.48 -10.13
C VAL A 815 -0.59 25.79 -12.17
N ASP A 816 0.61 25.39 -8.75
CA ASP A 816 3.40 24.73 -9.62
C ASP A 816 3.09 24.96 -7.53
N ILE A 817 3.72 22.79 -10.31
CA ILE A 817 1.78 20.63 -9.70
C ILE A 817 2.95 20.51 -11.49
N PHE A 818 2.33 19.57 -7.93
CA PHE A 818 5.16 19.15 -7.21
C PHE A 818 3.61 18.92 -5.77
N ASN A 819 6.11 17.61 -8.27
CA ASN A 819 4.66 15.14 -9.10
C ASN A 819 6.45 15.70 -10.10
N ILE A 820 4.32 14.57 -7.12
CA ILE A 820 6.43 14.04 -5.13
C ILE A 820 4.34 14.44 -4.58
N ASP A 821 6.66 11.82 -4.47
CA ASP A 821 6.80 9.80 -6.30
C ASP A 821 7.92 9.88 -4.62
N THR A 822 4.95 7.93 -6.63
CA THR A 822 3.48 6.91 -4.38
C THR A 822 2.83 6.33 -6.32
N ASN A 823 5.57 4.87 -6.65
CA ASN A 823 3.57 3.01 -6.51
C ASN A 823 5.34 2.48 -7.49
N TYR A 824 5.45 3.55 -4.02
CA TYR A 824 6.64 1.63 -2.54
C TYR A 824 5.70 3.30 -1.84
N ALA A 825 3.44 1.36 -3.34
CA ALA A 825 1.80 1.31 -1.18
C ALA A 825 1.36 0.81 -3.14
N ASP A 826 -0.01 -0.80 -1.06
CA ASP A 826 1.64 -3.23 -1.40
C ASP A 826 0.49 -3.56 0.24
N ASN A 827 -1.36 -1.65 -2.49
CA ASN A 827 -1.83 -4.27 -3.84
C ASN A 827 -3.40 -2.92 -3.92
N HIS A 828 -1.13 -4.84 -5.74
CA HIS A 828 0.16 -4.62 -7.66
C HIS A 828 -1.48 -3.54 -8.49
N GLY A 829 0.97 -3.07 -5.57
CA GLY A 829 2.42 -0.63 -6.18
C GLY A 829 1.55 -2.46 -3.75
N GLY A 830 3.97 -0.72 -4.51
CA GLY A 830 5.30 -2.35 -3.71
C GLY A 830 4.79 -4.19 -1.86
N MET A 831 2.27 -4.01 -3.63
CA MET A 831 3.92 -6.37 -2.91
C MET A 831 1.88 -6.68 -2.85
N GLN A 832 4.45 -7.73 -4.17
CA GLN A 832 5.21 -8.83 -5.42
C GLN A 832 4.05 -9.12 -6.95
N VAL A 833 6.90 -6.34 -5.39
CA VAL A 833 7.79 -5.90 -8.03
C VAL A 833 8.76 -4.80 -6.48
N CYS A 834 9.62 -7.32 -5.51
CA CYS A 834 11.75 -7.85 -7.42
C CYS A 834 12.27 -7.11 -5.39
N CYS A 835 9.36 -9.16 -5.51
CA CYS A 835 9.23 -11.47 -4.61
C CYS A 835 7.72 -11.02 -5.88
N GLN A 836 9.88 -12.33 -7.66
CA GLN A 836 8.71 -12.12 -8.49
C GLN A 836 7.45 -12.93 -8.07
N CYS A 837 6.18 -12.42 -8.20
CA CYS A 837 4.98 -13.34 -8.33
C CYS A 837 5.13 -14.32 -9.46
N PHE A 838 6.15 -14.09 -10.25
CA PHE A 838 6.01 -13.77 -11.61
C PHE A 838 7.32 -14.20 -12.34
N GLY A 839 8.42 -14.71 -11.78
CA GLY A 839 9.34 -15.63 -12.52
C GLY A 839 9.72 -16.94 -11.85
N TYR A 840 10.07 -16.91 -10.56
CA TYR A 840 10.41 -18.02 -9.64
C TYR A 840 9.63 -19.34 -9.68
N GLY A 841 8.56 -19.40 -10.47
CA GLY A 841 7.51 -20.38 -10.46
C GLY A 841 6.82 -20.56 -11.83
N ASN A 842 7.25 -19.83 -12.87
CA ASN A 842 7.47 -20.48 -14.16
C ASN A 842 8.52 -21.61 -13.97
N ASP A 843 9.37 -21.50 -12.94
CA ASP A 843 10.36 -22.49 -12.50
C ASP A 843 9.83 -23.55 -11.51
N ILE A 844 8.60 -23.39 -10.99
CA ILE A 844 7.97 -24.33 -10.04
C ILE A 844 6.88 -25.10 -10.81
N PRO A 845 6.79 -26.44 -10.66
CA PRO A 845 5.82 -27.24 -11.41
C PRO A 845 4.36 -27.06 -10.94
N GLY A 846 3.41 -27.23 -11.87
CA GLY A 846 1.95 -27.30 -11.60
C GLY A 846 1.26 -25.97 -11.26
N PHE A 847 2.07 -25.00 -10.90
CA PHE A 847 1.80 -23.62 -10.58
C PHE A 847 0.90 -22.89 -11.63
N ALA A 848 -0.09 -22.08 -11.19
CA ALA A 848 -1.06 -21.25 -11.95
C ALA A 848 -1.24 -19.75 -11.51
N HIS A 849 -0.79 -18.79 -12.35
CA HIS A 849 -0.69 -17.33 -12.11
C HIS A 849 -1.77 -16.62 -11.29
N SER A 850 -3.02 -17.06 -11.35
CA SER A 850 -4.15 -16.41 -10.67
C SER A 850 -4.05 -16.39 -9.15
N LYS A 851 -3.18 -17.20 -8.52
CA LYS A 851 -2.98 -17.01 -7.08
C LYS A 851 -2.31 -15.67 -6.76
N CYS A 852 -1.83 -14.89 -7.76
CA CYS A 852 -1.36 -13.48 -7.69
C CYS A 852 -2.27 -12.46 -6.89
N GLU A 853 -3.09 -12.90 -5.92
CA GLU A 853 -3.66 -12.19 -4.77
C GLU A 853 -3.43 -12.75 -3.29
N ASP A 854 -2.54 -13.75 -2.96
CA ASP A 854 -2.13 -14.21 -1.56
C ASP A 854 -0.59 -14.28 -1.05
N ALA A 855 0.25 -13.22 -0.86
CA ALA A 855 1.76 -13.20 -0.75
C ALA A 855 2.63 -13.18 0.55
N GLN A 856 2.68 -14.14 1.46
CA GLN A 856 3.72 -14.14 2.54
C GLN A 856 5.10 -14.74 2.09
N PRO A 857 6.32 -14.59 2.66
CA PRO A 857 7.96 -15.27 1.43
C PRO A 857 7.75 -16.80 1.51
N GLY A 858 8.59 -17.63 0.92
CA GLY A 858 9.12 -18.84 1.56
C GLY A 858 8.16 -19.93 1.75
N ARG A 859 7.05 -19.80 1.06
CA ARG A 859 6.86 -20.72 -0.03
C ARG A 859 7.68 -20.24 -1.27
N PRO A 860 8.15 -21.13 -2.17
CA PRO A 860 9.18 -20.85 -3.19
C PRO A 860 8.99 -19.83 -4.34
N GLU A 861 7.81 -19.29 -4.52
CA GLU A 861 7.33 -18.32 -5.53
C GLU A 861 7.92 -16.89 -5.47
N CYS A 862 9.22 -16.85 -5.19
CA CYS A 862 9.75 -16.16 -4.01
C CYS A 862 11.28 -16.41 -3.95
N ALA A 863 12.04 -16.32 -2.84
CA ALA A 863 12.69 -15.16 -2.24
C ALA A 863 13.78 -15.34 -1.11
N GLY A 864 14.73 -16.25 -0.91
CA GLY A 864 14.91 -17.63 -1.22
C GLY A 864 15.34 -18.63 -0.18
N GLY A 865 14.35 -19.18 0.47
CA GLY A 865 14.31 -19.21 1.89
C GLY A 865 14.01 -17.87 2.59
N ASP A 866 14.22 -16.68 2.01
CA ASP A 866 15.21 -15.76 2.55
C ASP A 866 14.91 -14.25 2.85
N VAL A 867 15.77 -13.68 3.74
CA VAL A 867 15.83 -12.29 4.20
C VAL A 867 16.28 -11.51 3.01
N GLY A 868 17.50 -11.80 2.60
CA GLY A 868 18.64 -10.89 2.68
C GLY A 868 18.30 -9.63 1.94
N MET A 869 17.69 -9.88 0.79
CA MET A 869 17.29 -8.90 -0.15
C MET A 869 15.81 -8.57 -0.19
N TYR A 870 14.89 -9.28 0.45
CA TYR A 870 13.72 -8.62 1.06
C TYR A 870 14.26 -7.52 1.92
N ASN A 871 15.08 -7.85 2.90
CA ASN A 871 15.62 -6.83 3.75
C ASN A 871 16.77 -6.04 3.12
N ALA A 872 16.96 -6.23 1.80
CA ALA A 872 17.69 -5.39 0.85
C ALA A 872 16.86 -4.83 -0.32
N CYS A 873 15.52 -4.88 -0.26
CA CYS A 873 14.59 -4.30 -1.25
C CYS A 873 13.60 -3.26 -0.65
N ILE A 874 13.39 -3.29 0.66
CA ILE A 874 12.43 -2.62 1.62
C ILE A 874 12.92 -1.77 3.03
N ASN A 875 13.82 -0.79 3.44
CA ASN A 875 14.87 0.39 3.20
C ASN A 875 15.11 1.41 1.98
N GLU A 876 15.96 1.28 0.94
CA GLU A 876 15.83 2.13 -0.29
C GLU A 876 14.40 2.41 -0.82
N ILE A 877 13.59 1.47 -1.37
CA ILE A 877 12.26 1.82 -1.96
C ILE A 877 10.98 2.12 -1.05
N ASN A 878 11.21 2.67 0.12
CA ASN A 878 10.27 3.43 0.93
C ASN A 878 11.13 4.67 1.38
N SER A 879 12.49 4.81 1.21
CA SER A 879 13.14 6.13 1.44
C SER A 879 12.46 7.24 0.84
N TRP A 880 12.36 7.11 -0.46
CA TRP A 880 12.08 8.15 -1.39
C TRP A 880 10.95 8.89 -0.78
N GLY A 881 9.79 8.26 -0.86
CA GLY A 881 8.63 8.27 0.00
C GLY A 881 8.62 8.83 1.42
N LYS A 882 9.72 9.32 1.94
CA LYS A 882 9.72 10.15 3.11
C LYS A 882 10.48 11.49 2.98
N ASP A 883 11.05 11.86 1.82
CA ASP A 883 11.31 13.23 1.29
C ASP A 883 10.10 13.86 0.56
N SER A 884 10.10 14.24 -0.73
CA SER A 884 9.07 14.85 -1.65
C SER A 884 7.72 15.48 -1.18
N ILE A 885 7.22 15.32 0.06
CA ILE A 885 6.11 15.98 0.84
C ILE A 885 6.39 15.96 2.34
N LYS A 886 7.50 15.39 2.77
CA LYS A 886 8.51 16.19 3.43
C LYS A 886 8.92 17.34 2.51
N GLN A 887 9.36 17.10 1.26
CA GLN A 887 9.70 18.21 0.36
C GLN A 887 8.49 19.05 -0.09
N ALA A 888 7.38 18.49 -0.57
CA ALA A 888 6.12 19.16 -0.86
C ALA A 888 5.23 19.54 0.35
N ALA A 889 5.38 19.07 1.61
CA ALA A 889 4.72 19.78 2.71
C ALA A 889 5.45 21.11 2.85
N ARG A 890 6.79 21.06 2.97
CA ARG A 890 7.65 22.24 2.95
C ARG A 890 7.38 23.14 1.74
N ASP A 891 7.23 22.59 0.54
CA ASP A 891 7.14 23.38 -0.71
C ASP A 891 5.71 23.75 -1.12
N ILE A 892 4.66 22.97 -0.77
CA ILE A 892 3.25 23.39 -0.92
C ILE A 892 2.91 24.41 0.17
N GLU A 893 3.46 24.28 1.38
CA GLU A 893 3.37 25.32 2.43
C GLU A 893 4.10 26.60 1.99
N ALA A 894 5.27 26.49 1.37
CA ALA A 894 5.96 27.64 0.77
C ALA A 894 5.23 28.20 -0.47
N SER A 895 4.41 27.38 -1.14
CA SER A 895 3.74 27.73 -2.40
C SER A 895 2.59 28.72 -2.20
N LYS A 896 2.55 29.68 -3.13
CA LYS A 896 1.53 30.72 -3.24
C LYS A 896 0.76 30.62 -4.56
N ALA A 897 0.89 29.49 -5.27
CA ALA A 897 0.19 29.24 -6.53
C ALA A 897 -1.33 29.23 -6.34
N ASP A 898 -2.06 29.75 -7.32
CA ASP A 898 -3.52 29.76 -7.31
C ASP A 898 -4.11 28.34 -7.33
N PHE A 899 -3.38 27.42 -7.96
CA PHE A 899 -3.64 26.00 -7.93
C PHE A 899 -2.37 25.26 -7.54
N LYS A 900 -2.45 24.52 -6.44
CA LYS A 900 -1.49 23.48 -6.09
C LYS A 900 -2.06 22.18 -6.65
N ILE A 901 -1.32 21.54 -7.55
CA ILE A 901 -1.69 20.27 -8.18
C ILE A 901 -0.69 19.22 -7.80
N ILE A 902 -1.21 18.06 -7.48
CA ILE A 902 -0.43 16.86 -7.29
C ILE A 902 -0.56 16.00 -8.58
N ASN A 903 0.53 15.86 -9.35
CA ASN A 903 0.60 15.12 -10.64
C ASN A 903 1.46 13.86 -10.56
N THR A 904 0.84 12.71 -10.78
CA THR A 904 1.29 11.49 -10.11
C THR A 904 0.59 10.20 -10.66
N HIS A 905 0.87 8.98 -10.14
CA HIS A 905 0.42 7.65 -10.59
C HIS A 905 -0.59 6.87 -9.73
N TYR A 906 -0.36 6.57 -8.44
CA TYR A 906 -1.27 5.65 -7.72
C TYR A 906 -2.48 6.27 -7.15
N SER A 907 -3.57 5.69 -7.61
CA SER A 907 -4.85 6.28 -7.44
C SER A 907 -5.14 6.70 -6.03
N PRO A 908 -5.93 7.75 -5.99
CA PRO A 908 -6.79 7.88 -4.86
C PRO A 908 -7.96 6.76 -5.00
N HIS A 909 -9.28 6.69 -5.35
CA HIS A 909 -10.35 5.72 -4.79
C HIS A 909 -10.04 4.48 -3.83
N HIS A 910 -9.57 3.31 -4.29
CA HIS A 910 -9.90 1.92 -3.85
C HIS A 910 -8.90 0.88 -3.26
N HIS A 911 -7.59 1.09 -3.21
CA HIS A 911 -6.59 0.05 -2.98
C HIS A 911 -5.26 0.37 -2.17
N MET A 912 -5.12 1.40 -1.29
CA MET A 912 -4.02 1.54 -0.28
C MET A 912 -4.48 1.24 1.17
N SER A 913 -3.59 1.18 2.17
CA SER A 913 -4.07 1.14 3.55
C SER A 913 -4.85 2.37 3.94
N PRO A 914 -5.64 2.22 5.00
CA PRO A 914 -5.94 3.29 5.86
C PRO A 914 -4.69 4.05 6.21
N ASP A 915 -3.61 3.45 6.68
CA ASP A 915 -2.88 4.21 7.66
C ASP A 915 -2.07 5.48 7.32
N LYS A 916 -1.69 5.99 6.15
CA LYS A 916 -1.75 5.66 4.74
C LYS A 916 -2.65 6.45 3.79
N GLN A 917 -3.93 6.16 3.61
CA GLN A 917 -5.01 7.15 3.62
C GLN A 917 -4.76 8.24 4.70
N LYS A 918 -4.25 7.83 5.88
CA LYS A 918 -3.73 8.59 7.03
C LYS A 918 -2.38 9.24 6.80
N GLU A 919 -1.84 9.01 5.60
CA GLU A 919 -0.92 9.88 4.86
C GLU A 919 -1.42 10.42 3.49
N LEU A 920 -2.52 10.03 2.85
CA LEU A 920 -2.78 10.46 1.46
C LEU A 920 -3.21 11.94 1.32
N PHE A 921 -3.69 12.51 2.42
CA PHE A 921 -4.73 13.53 2.56
C PHE A 921 -4.47 14.87 3.30
N LYS A 922 -4.10 14.96 4.59
CA LYS A 922 -3.63 16.19 5.28
C LYS A 922 -2.75 17.09 4.43
N LEU A 923 -1.80 16.54 3.69
CA LEU A 923 -1.09 17.15 2.58
C LEU A 923 -1.99 18.02 1.71
N THR A 924 -3.04 17.43 1.17
CA THR A 924 -3.94 18.08 0.22
C THR A 924 -4.86 19.08 0.91
N LYS A 925 -5.07 18.98 2.22
CA LYS A 925 -6.05 19.81 2.95
C LYS A 925 -5.39 20.87 3.83
N GLU A 926 -4.45 20.54 4.74
CA GLU A 926 -3.62 21.53 5.47
C GLU A 926 -2.97 22.50 4.49
N HIS A 927 -2.26 21.98 3.48
CA HIS A 927 -1.57 22.84 2.51
C HIS A 927 -2.47 23.30 1.35
N ASN A 928 -3.77 22.96 1.38
CA ASN A 928 -4.82 23.48 0.51
C ASN A 928 -4.53 23.26 -0.98
N VAL A 929 -4.55 21.99 -1.40
CA VAL A 929 -4.42 21.47 -2.77
C VAL A 929 -5.79 21.33 -3.42
N GLN A 930 -5.88 21.77 -4.67
CA GLN A 930 -7.14 21.83 -5.42
C GLN A 930 -7.41 20.53 -6.16
N LEU A 931 -6.35 19.91 -6.71
CA LEU A 931 -6.46 18.74 -7.56
C LEU A 931 -5.33 17.73 -7.30
N PHE A 932 -5.73 16.48 -7.11
CA PHE A 932 -4.91 15.27 -7.10
C PHE A 932 -5.19 14.47 -8.37
N MET A 933 -4.17 13.99 -9.12
CA MET A 933 -4.39 13.17 -10.32
C MET A 933 -3.50 11.93 -10.43
N ASN A 934 -4.00 10.86 -11.07
CA ASN A 934 -3.37 9.54 -11.05
C ASN A 934 -3.62 8.64 -12.27
N GLY A 935 -2.93 7.50 -12.32
CA GLY A 935 -3.13 6.34 -13.21
C GLY A 935 -3.21 4.98 -12.47
N HIS A 936 -2.62 3.97 -13.10
CA HIS A 936 -2.65 2.49 -13.00
C HIS A 936 -3.99 1.79 -12.93
N THR A 937 -5.08 2.47 -12.57
CA THR A 937 -6.37 1.80 -12.39
C THR A 937 -6.93 1.18 -13.66
N HIS A 938 -6.32 1.55 -14.78
CA HIS A 938 -6.81 1.33 -16.13
C HIS A 938 -8.26 1.83 -16.27
N ALA A 939 -8.68 2.81 -15.46
CA ALA A 939 -10.06 3.30 -15.39
C ALA A 939 -10.07 4.82 -15.17
N PHE A 940 -11.27 5.36 -14.94
CA PHE A 940 -11.47 6.77 -14.60
C PHE A 940 -12.59 6.92 -13.58
N SER A 941 -12.39 7.84 -12.66
CA SER A 941 -13.38 8.31 -11.71
C SER A 941 -13.05 9.77 -11.34
N HIS A 942 -13.98 10.42 -10.66
CA HIS A 942 -13.75 11.68 -9.97
C HIS A 942 -14.69 11.74 -8.77
N ASP A 943 -14.16 12.14 -7.62
CA ASP A 943 -14.85 12.19 -6.35
C ASP A 943 -14.42 13.50 -5.70
N THR A 944 -15.35 14.12 -4.98
CA THR A 944 -15.12 15.40 -4.33
C THR A 944 -15.27 15.27 -2.85
N SER A 945 -14.39 15.99 -2.21
CA SER A 945 -14.29 16.02 -0.79
C SER A 945 -15.17 17.03 -0.10
N SER A 946 -15.39 16.79 1.19
CA SER A 946 -16.12 17.71 2.05
C SER A 946 -15.39 19.02 2.43
N TRP A 947 -14.29 19.35 1.72
CA TRP A 947 -13.65 20.67 1.65
C TRP A 947 -13.15 21.05 0.23
N GLY A 948 -13.42 20.26 -0.81
CA GLY A 948 -13.09 20.62 -2.18
C GLY A 948 -11.61 20.50 -2.61
N THR A 949 -10.80 19.61 -2.02
CA THR A 949 -9.81 18.92 -2.85
C THR A 949 -10.56 17.97 -3.78
N HIS A 950 -10.26 18.05 -5.07
CA HIS A 950 -10.76 17.10 -6.05
C HIS A 950 -9.68 16.08 -6.36
N PHE A 951 -10.10 14.84 -6.58
CA PHE A 951 -9.21 13.73 -6.86
C PHE A 951 -9.71 13.05 -8.13
N ILE A 952 -8.83 12.88 -9.12
CA ILE A 952 -9.23 12.47 -10.48
C ILE A 952 -8.35 11.32 -10.96
N GLU A 953 -9.02 10.18 -11.16
CA GLU A 953 -8.44 8.97 -11.69
C GLU A 953 -8.49 8.94 -13.22
N ASN A 954 -7.33 8.60 -13.79
CA ASN A 954 -7.01 8.93 -15.17
C ASN A 954 -6.06 7.88 -15.79
N GLY A 955 -6.35 6.61 -15.50
CA GLY A 955 -5.57 5.44 -15.94
C GLY A 955 -5.93 4.90 -17.34
N GLY A 956 -6.78 5.56 -18.12
CA GLY A 956 -7.15 5.02 -19.44
C GLY A 956 -6.28 5.44 -20.63
N GLY A 957 -4.98 5.66 -20.45
CA GLY A 957 -4.10 6.20 -21.50
C GLY A 957 -3.74 5.24 -22.64
N GLY A 958 -3.97 3.93 -22.48
CA GLY A 958 -3.94 2.96 -23.57
C GLY A 958 -2.66 2.14 -23.77
N GLY A 959 -1.71 2.21 -22.84
CA GLY A 959 -0.57 1.29 -22.75
C GLY A 959 -0.99 -0.13 -22.39
N ILE A 960 -2.10 -0.29 -21.67
CA ILE A 960 -2.69 -1.57 -21.24
C ILE A 960 -4.21 -1.60 -21.44
N TYR A 961 -4.89 -2.66 -20.99
CA TYR A 961 -6.34 -2.86 -21.14
C TYR A 961 -7.12 -2.19 -19.99
N THR A 962 -8.08 -1.36 -20.36
CA THR A 962 -8.93 -0.63 -19.41
C THR A 962 -10.08 -1.41 -18.78
N LYS A 963 -10.62 -0.83 -17.71
CA LYS A 963 -11.50 -1.43 -16.70
C LYS A 963 -12.64 -0.50 -16.33
N SER A 964 -13.66 -1.05 -15.71
CA SER A 964 -14.64 -0.26 -14.98
C SER A 964 -13.96 0.27 -13.73
N GLY A 965 -14.07 1.58 -13.50
CA GLY A 965 -13.66 2.14 -12.22
C GLY A 965 -14.53 1.57 -11.11
N ASN A 966 -13.98 1.49 -9.90
CA ASN A 966 -14.80 1.23 -8.74
C ASN A 966 -15.42 2.55 -8.26
N ALA A 967 -16.56 2.48 -7.57
CA ALA A 967 -17.10 3.61 -6.82
C ALA A 967 -16.80 3.36 -5.34
N LEU A 968 -16.21 4.34 -4.65
CA LEU A 968 -16.13 4.33 -3.20
C LEU A 968 -16.67 5.64 -2.66
N SER A 969 -17.28 5.53 -1.51
CA SER A 969 -17.63 6.66 -0.66
C SER A 969 -17.70 6.09 0.74
N ASN A 970 -16.76 6.52 1.57
CA ASN A 970 -16.96 6.54 3.01
C ASN A 970 -17.56 7.91 3.37
N ASP A 971 -17.44 8.36 4.61
CA ASP A 971 -18.24 9.48 5.14
C ASP A 971 -17.89 10.86 4.55
N TYR A 972 -16.78 10.96 3.83
CA TYR A 972 -15.97 12.17 3.74
C TYR A 972 -15.87 12.66 2.29
N VAL A 973 -15.69 11.74 1.32
CA VAL A 973 -15.99 12.00 -0.09
C VAL A 973 -17.44 11.80 -0.37
N LYS A 974 -17.86 12.30 -1.52
CA LYS A 974 -18.88 11.65 -2.30
C LYS A 974 -18.31 11.38 -3.69
N ASN A 975 -18.44 10.14 -4.17
CA ASN A 975 -18.15 9.82 -5.55
C ASN A 975 -18.99 10.75 -6.42
N VAL A 976 -18.33 11.55 -7.26
CA VAL A 976 -19.01 12.47 -8.17
C VAL A 976 -19.33 11.74 -9.47
N TRP A 977 -18.42 10.86 -9.89
CA TRP A 977 -18.49 10.14 -11.14
C TRP A 977 -17.56 8.92 -11.16
N VAL A 978 -18.00 7.86 -11.83
CA VAL A 978 -17.15 6.77 -12.30
C VAL A 978 -17.44 6.56 -13.78
N ALA A 979 -16.40 6.32 -14.58
CA ALA A 979 -16.58 6.02 -15.98
C ALA A 979 -17.13 4.60 -16.17
N GLY A 980 -18.41 4.51 -16.55
CA GLY A 980 -19.08 3.23 -16.73
C GLY A 980 -18.59 2.44 -17.95
N GLY A 981 -18.38 1.13 -17.75
CA GLY A 981 -17.71 0.27 -18.72
C GLY A 981 -16.20 0.50 -18.69
N ASN A 982 -15.49 0.12 -19.76
CA ASN A 982 -14.03 0.13 -19.79
C ASN A 982 -13.52 1.15 -20.83
N PRO A 983 -13.65 2.48 -20.65
CA PRO A 983 -13.27 3.42 -21.69
C PRO A 983 -11.74 3.65 -21.74
N TYR A 984 -11.28 4.39 -22.75
CA TYR A 984 -9.93 4.95 -22.84
C TYR A 984 -10.05 6.47 -23.01
N GLY A 985 -9.00 7.20 -22.69
CA GLY A 985 -9.07 8.66 -22.61
C GLY A 985 -7.93 9.31 -21.86
N PHE A 986 -8.16 10.57 -21.50
CA PHE A 986 -7.26 11.43 -20.74
C PHE A 986 -8.10 12.59 -20.15
N PHE A 987 -7.49 13.48 -19.37
CA PHE A 987 -8.15 14.69 -18.85
C PHE A 987 -7.58 15.99 -19.45
N GLU A 988 -8.46 16.92 -19.75
CA GLU A 988 -8.16 18.33 -20.05
C GLU A 988 -8.24 19.16 -18.76
N LEU A 989 -7.24 20.00 -18.51
CA LEU A 989 -7.21 20.96 -17.41
C LEU A 989 -7.11 22.39 -17.98
N SER A 990 -7.96 23.30 -17.53
CA SER A 990 -7.96 24.70 -17.97
C SER A 990 -8.10 25.65 -16.79
N PHE A 991 -7.24 26.66 -16.68
CA PHE A 991 -7.06 27.45 -15.45
C PHE A 991 -7.38 28.92 -15.63
N SER A 992 -8.19 29.47 -14.74
CA SER A 992 -8.47 30.91 -14.56
C SER A 992 -8.22 31.30 -13.10
N LYS A 993 -8.29 32.58 -12.74
CA LYS A 993 -7.92 33.05 -11.38
C LYS A 993 -8.77 32.46 -10.25
N ASP A 994 -10.04 32.14 -10.54
CA ASP A 994 -11.00 31.58 -9.58
C ASP A 994 -11.28 30.08 -9.78
N TRP A 995 -11.07 29.55 -11.00
CA TRP A 995 -11.56 28.23 -11.41
C TRP A 995 -10.56 27.44 -12.26
N LEU A 996 -10.45 26.15 -11.96
CA LEU A 996 -9.87 25.09 -12.79
C LEU A 996 -11.01 24.24 -13.36
N LYS A 997 -11.16 24.21 -14.69
CA LYS A 997 -12.03 23.25 -15.38
C LYS A 997 -11.25 21.95 -15.62
N ALA A 998 -11.66 20.87 -14.98
CA ALA A 998 -11.21 19.51 -15.29
C ALA A 998 -12.28 18.81 -16.14
N GLN A 999 -11.91 18.27 -17.30
CA GLN A 999 -12.86 17.62 -18.21
C GLN A 999 -12.29 16.34 -18.83
N TRP A 1000 -13.01 15.24 -18.68
CA TRP A 1000 -12.63 13.95 -19.24
C TRP A 1000 -12.83 13.92 -20.76
N VAL A 1001 -11.89 13.29 -21.47
CA VAL A 1001 -11.89 13.16 -22.93
C VAL A 1001 -11.71 11.72 -23.35
N THR A 1002 -12.56 11.26 -24.26
CA THR A 1002 -12.55 9.92 -24.86
C THR A 1002 -12.82 9.98 -26.37
N PHE A 1003 -13.00 8.83 -27.01
CA PHE A 1003 -13.29 8.70 -28.44
C PHE A 1003 -14.73 9.11 -28.79
N ASP A 1004 -14.92 9.81 -29.90
CA ASP A 1004 -16.26 10.03 -30.45
C ASP A 1004 -16.82 8.83 -31.22
N LYS A 1005 -18.10 8.89 -31.57
CA LYS A 1005 -18.82 7.84 -32.31
C LYS A 1005 -18.43 7.76 -33.81
N SER A 1006 -17.43 8.51 -34.27
CA SER A 1006 -16.96 8.50 -35.67
C SER A 1006 -15.69 7.67 -35.89
N TRP A 1007 -15.05 7.18 -34.82
CA TRP A 1007 -13.98 6.19 -34.88
C TRP A 1007 -14.48 4.84 -35.44
N ASP A 1008 -13.67 4.19 -36.27
CA ASP A 1008 -13.94 2.83 -36.79
C ASP A 1008 -12.66 1.98 -36.69
N PHE A 1009 -12.46 1.44 -35.49
CA PHE A 1009 -11.30 0.67 -35.04
C PHE A 1009 -11.16 -0.69 -35.73
N LYS A 1010 -9.92 -1.11 -36.05
CA LYS A 1010 -9.64 -2.37 -36.77
C LYS A 1010 -8.78 -3.39 -36.02
N GLY A 1011 -8.50 -3.20 -34.74
CA GLY A 1011 -7.60 -4.09 -33.99
C GLY A 1011 -6.20 -3.98 -34.55
N ASN A 1012 -5.56 -5.10 -34.87
CA ASN A 1012 -4.18 -5.13 -35.34
C ASN A 1012 -3.86 -4.19 -36.52
N ASN A 1013 -4.84 -3.78 -37.34
CA ASN A 1013 -4.62 -2.90 -38.49
C ASN A 1013 -4.73 -1.39 -38.12
N LEU A 1014 -3.58 -0.75 -37.90
CA LEU A 1014 -3.51 0.67 -37.51
C LEU A 1014 -3.90 1.62 -38.66
N GLU A 1015 -3.36 1.41 -39.86
CA GLU A 1015 -3.56 2.29 -41.02
C GLU A 1015 -4.99 2.20 -41.58
N GLY A 1016 -5.62 1.04 -41.44
CA GLY A 1016 -7.02 0.81 -41.77
C GLY A 1016 -8.01 1.36 -40.73
N THR A 1017 -7.54 1.79 -39.55
CA THR A 1017 -8.39 2.42 -38.53
C THR A 1017 -8.72 3.85 -38.93
N LYS A 1018 -10.00 4.11 -39.19
CA LYS A 1018 -10.48 5.47 -39.41
C LYS A 1018 -10.48 6.19 -38.07
N LYS A 1019 -9.49 7.07 -37.89
CA LYS A 1019 -9.46 8.04 -36.78
C LYS A 1019 -10.75 8.88 -36.79
N GLY A 1020 -11.32 9.05 -35.61
CA GLY A 1020 -12.49 9.90 -35.37
C GLY A 1020 -12.11 11.15 -34.57
N GLY A 1021 -13.13 11.87 -34.12
CA GLY A 1021 -13.00 13.00 -33.23
C GLY A 1021 -12.82 12.61 -31.77
N MET A 1022 -12.74 13.62 -30.92
CA MET A 1022 -12.76 13.52 -29.47
C MET A 1022 -14.15 13.84 -28.92
N ALA A 1023 -14.62 13.05 -27.95
CA ALA A 1023 -15.81 13.34 -27.15
C ALA A 1023 -15.39 13.80 -25.75
N ARG A 1024 -16.04 14.84 -25.24
CA ARG A 1024 -15.86 15.35 -23.88
C ARG A 1024 -16.98 14.82 -22.99
N GLY A 1025 -16.64 14.33 -21.80
CA GLY A 1025 -17.55 13.65 -20.89
C GLY A 1025 -17.74 14.38 -19.58
N HIS A 1026 -17.58 13.66 -18.47
CA HIS A 1026 -17.61 14.20 -17.12
C HIS A 1026 -16.73 15.46 -16.99
N CYS A 1027 -17.24 16.47 -16.31
CA CYS A 1027 -16.64 17.79 -16.29
C CYS A 1027 -16.97 18.52 -14.99
N TRP A 1028 -15.94 19.02 -14.31
CA TRP A 1028 -16.08 19.76 -13.06
C TRP A 1028 -15.28 21.06 -13.05
N TYR A 1029 -15.82 22.06 -12.37
CA TYR A 1029 -15.14 23.31 -12.05
C TYR A 1029 -14.67 23.28 -10.60
N ILE A 1030 -13.36 23.11 -10.45
CA ILE A 1030 -12.61 23.07 -9.19
C ILE A 1030 -12.25 24.51 -8.80
N PRO A 1031 -12.55 24.98 -7.58
CA PRO A 1031 -12.17 26.34 -7.15
C PRO A 1031 -10.66 26.51 -6.99
N SER A 1032 -10.17 27.75 -7.01
CA SER A 1032 -8.77 28.07 -6.67
C SER A 1032 -8.52 28.07 -5.15
N GLN A 1033 -7.25 28.12 -4.72
CA GLN A 1033 -6.84 28.05 -3.31
C GLN A 1033 -7.58 29.03 -2.37
N SER A 1034 -8.06 30.16 -2.91
CA SER A 1034 -8.82 31.17 -2.15
C SER A 1034 -10.21 30.71 -1.72
N TYR A 1035 -10.69 29.56 -2.22
CA TYR A 1035 -12.05 29.06 -2.03
C TYR A 1035 -12.05 27.60 -1.52
N THR A 1036 -11.15 26.74 -2.01
CA THR A 1036 -10.94 25.39 -1.44
C THR A 1036 -10.61 25.45 0.06
N SER A 1037 -9.84 26.45 0.50
CA SER A 1037 -9.59 26.76 1.92
C SER A 1037 -10.84 27.05 2.78
N LYS A 1038 -12.04 27.18 2.18
CA LYS A 1038 -13.33 27.35 2.88
C LYS A 1038 -14.25 26.15 2.76
N GLY A 1039 -13.82 25.09 2.08
CA GLY A 1039 -14.63 23.95 1.77
C GLY A 1039 -15.54 24.09 0.55
N ALA A 1040 -15.15 24.88 -0.44
CA ALA A 1040 -15.92 25.07 -1.67
C ALA A 1040 -15.89 23.79 -2.55
N PRO A 1041 -17.04 23.12 -2.79
CA PRO A 1041 -17.08 21.79 -3.44
C PRO A 1041 -16.97 21.83 -4.97
N GLY A 1042 -16.75 23.02 -5.55
CA GLY A 1042 -16.83 23.23 -6.99
C GLY A 1042 -18.25 23.13 -7.53
N ILE A 1043 -18.36 23.05 -8.87
CA ILE A 1043 -19.64 23.00 -9.61
C ILE A 1043 -19.49 22.10 -10.83
N GLU A 1044 -20.49 21.25 -11.12
CA GLU A 1044 -20.52 20.47 -12.37
C GLU A 1044 -20.68 21.39 -13.59
N CYS A 1045 -19.96 21.09 -14.69
CA CYS A 1045 -20.18 21.81 -15.94
C CYS A 1045 -21.58 21.53 -16.52
N LYS A 1046 -22.23 22.55 -17.08
CA LYS A 1046 -23.43 22.44 -17.92
C LYS A 1046 -23.18 21.59 -19.18
N SER A 1047 -21.91 21.36 -19.53
CA SER A 1047 -21.43 20.47 -20.59
C SER A 1047 -21.00 19.07 -20.12
N SER A 1048 -21.23 18.70 -18.86
CA SER A 1048 -20.83 17.40 -18.32
C SER A 1048 -21.69 16.27 -18.88
N ILE A 1049 -21.08 15.11 -19.13
CA ILE A 1049 -21.77 13.89 -19.58
C ILE A 1049 -21.24 12.70 -18.77
N ASN A 1050 -21.97 12.36 -17.71
CA ASN A 1050 -21.61 11.29 -16.77
C ASN A 1050 -22.03 9.89 -17.26
N THR A 1051 -23.01 9.82 -18.17
CA THR A 1051 -23.41 8.57 -18.83
C THR A 1051 -22.26 8.01 -19.70
N PRO A 1052 -22.12 6.68 -19.86
CA PRO A 1052 -21.08 6.08 -20.69
C PRO A 1052 -20.99 6.68 -22.11
N ILE A 1053 -19.84 7.28 -22.40
CA ILE A 1053 -19.43 7.72 -23.74
C ILE A 1053 -18.02 7.16 -24.04
N GLY A 1054 -17.63 7.17 -25.31
CA GLY A 1054 -16.39 6.56 -25.79
C GLY A 1054 -16.64 5.67 -26.99
N ALA A 1055 -15.70 4.74 -27.23
CA ALA A 1055 -15.84 3.72 -28.27
C ALA A 1055 -17.07 2.82 -27.99
N PRO A 1056 -17.93 2.56 -28.99
CA PRO A 1056 -19.12 1.74 -28.82
C PRO A 1056 -18.76 0.24 -28.70
N LEU A 1057 -18.47 -0.19 -27.48
CA LEU A 1057 -18.22 -1.58 -27.11
C LEU A 1057 -19.54 -2.31 -26.80
N GLY A 1058 -20.26 -2.69 -27.86
CA GLY A 1058 -21.41 -3.61 -27.82
C GLY A 1058 -21.07 -5.03 -28.30
#